data_AF-A0A7K2ETR5-F1
#
_entry.id   AF-A0A7K2ETR5-F1
#
_cell.length_a   1.000
_cell.length_b   1.000
_cell.length_c   1.000
_cell.angle_alpha   90.00
_cell.angle_beta   90.00
_cell.angle_gamma   90.00
#
_symmetry.space_group_name_H-M   'P 1'
#
loop_
_entity.id
_entity.type
_entity.pdbx_description
1 polymer ?
#
loop_
_entity_poly.entity_id
_entity_poly.type
_entity_poly.pdbx_seq_one_letter_code
_entity_poly.pdbx_strand_id
1 'polypeptide(L)'
;MAQTIDIAVPCQVVTLNLVLGAEAGTTTLEGLAARGVLAGRRTVQELAQLFSLPHRVMLDVIHGLWTKGYLSIDFSDGFLELTETAKDLLAAGDGLQDASTQTEQRQFVFEPMTGSVFVFERSLLKAPVDSVEVPISQGVGADDLPRGELLRAVRATIRHEQRTRGLRSHILDVSFGNPLISTDGGVRWLSVSGTVQSDPETGRLAVTLSDTSGWNRQARDRFRSQIAALAEQSPNDPFVTSLRNKAEPADPERTDLGHLADRLTAMVARTGTADPATMEAYNDELTEAAGRLAERVDQLADFRAAATPVAAGEDVTWWRGELLRRAQHQLVLSVPTIDYSALNDVFPELEAALARGVTLVFLWGTDPTATLPAKVSTALYDLQARHPEQVLLANRSSRTRACVLIQDDERAFVGTRSVLDFDPGGSVLVQAAPDTPGPALCIVDLLLWARRVYPYRSDSRRIAFRHEDFGRTRETTAAPGLVPPGRLPTLAAGWRDDQVAARVMWAAEWEDVNARLVGAVAALRDGAPVVRMTDDADYRDAIHQALGGAMNRLAITDDRADRIVCGDFLARRLRLRLDAGAVLHLHHPALPAPLSEPGKYDDLLADLRRRRTYREGRAEVRAIVSDHEVLTGSYSPLDRPTARSVASSHSGHVGLHVLGADFAVAFTRTLGIADWAALPAPAQPVEASRPKEQVVSTDTGTAARLPWKILKARAEDPACPPETLRAEIARTLREHPAPGADWDTWANWLLKDAWHRNAFLEASLLAPRIGPAAALSPALTAAAVPVEHGPTGELLFYAIAELVTGSPLERAVALVGTIAELLLRGGETGVLAYTELTGADVGGLDGMPPTWSELAELTVAYHQIALTALPMHLLAGEVEHSSQADRITKQWQELAERAQNFTASRQSFGFASGRYVHETLCEAGGFLDTMITVGLAGGGTETGREELAALLPDRDIREYIDKIVADMPRLPGPRKRQQIQWSRHLNYADRLATMVDDARMLIRDTAEFEDRDSAKGPVPVVHLPLAAFVAKHWDQLFSEADALGDPYRMPALALLKQLRPLSRSRKEPHDHPAA
;
A
#
# COMPACT_ATOMS: atom_id res chain seq x y z
N MET A 1 -23.14 15.81 35.25
CA MET A 1 -23.08 17.03 34.41
C MET A 1 -21.60 17.22 34.15
N ALA A 2 -21.16 16.92 32.94
CA ALA A 2 -19.73 16.87 32.61
C ALA A 2 -19.02 18.15 33.02
N GLN A 3 -18.02 18.03 33.88
CA GLN A 3 -17.21 19.16 34.33
C GLN A 3 -16.44 19.74 33.13
N THR A 4 -16.71 21.00 32.79
CA THR A 4 -15.93 21.72 31.78
C THR A 4 -14.54 21.99 32.31
N ILE A 5 -13.52 21.70 31.50
CA ILE A 5 -12.12 21.94 31.79
C ILE A 5 -11.51 22.88 30.75
N ASP A 6 -10.54 23.69 31.18
CA ASP A 6 -9.75 24.52 30.28
C ASP A 6 -8.39 23.86 30.01
N ILE A 7 -8.06 23.70 28.74
CA ILE A 7 -6.82 23.10 28.25
C ILE A 7 -5.98 24.21 27.61
N ALA A 8 -4.74 24.39 28.08
CA ALA A 8 -3.81 25.38 27.51
C ALA A 8 -2.88 24.72 26.50
N VAL A 9 -2.98 25.12 25.23
CA VAL A 9 -2.25 24.54 24.10
C VAL A 9 -1.07 25.44 23.72
N PRO A 10 0.17 24.93 23.63
CA PRO A 10 1.33 25.72 23.26
C PRO A 10 1.34 26.02 21.76
N CYS A 11 1.63 27.27 21.40
CA CYS A 11 1.66 27.75 20.04
C CYS A 11 2.91 28.58 19.73
N GLN A 12 3.24 28.69 18.44
CA GLN A 12 4.38 29.45 17.92
C GLN A 12 3.90 30.72 17.21
N VAL A 13 4.60 31.85 17.36
CA VAL A 13 4.27 33.07 16.62
C VAL A 13 4.88 33.02 15.23
N VAL A 14 4.07 33.31 14.21
CA VAL A 14 4.50 33.34 12.80
C VAL A 14 4.15 34.68 12.18
N THR A 15 5.04 35.23 11.36
CA THR A 15 4.79 36.49 10.64
C THR A 15 4.55 36.18 9.17
N LEU A 16 3.35 36.51 8.68
CA LEU A 16 2.92 36.25 7.31
C LEU A 16 2.78 37.56 6.53
N ASN A 17 3.24 37.56 5.29
CA ASN A 17 2.95 38.58 4.29
C ASN A 17 1.62 38.21 3.61
N LEU A 18 0.61 39.05 3.77
CA LEU A 18 -0.70 38.91 3.14
C LEU A 18 -0.73 39.83 1.92
N VAL A 19 -1.05 39.29 0.74
CA VAL A 19 -1.39 40.10 -0.43
C VAL A 19 -2.90 40.28 -0.42
N LEU A 20 -3.36 41.49 -0.11
CA LEU A 20 -4.77 41.86 -0.02
C LEU A 20 -5.20 42.48 -1.35
N GLY A 21 -6.29 42.00 -1.92
CA GLY A 21 -6.98 42.62 -3.05
C GLY A 21 -8.28 43.32 -2.64
N ALA A 22 -8.75 44.22 -3.50
CA ALA A 22 -10.08 44.82 -3.37
C ALA A 22 -11.19 43.75 -3.40
N GLU A 23 -12.31 44.01 -2.72
CA GLU A 23 -13.47 43.10 -2.56
C GLU A 23 -14.04 42.59 -3.91
N ALA A 24 -13.86 43.37 -4.98
CA ALA A 24 -14.04 42.94 -6.36
C ALA A 24 -12.86 43.44 -7.19
N GLY A 25 -11.94 42.55 -7.59
CA GLY A 25 -10.88 42.88 -8.55
C GLY A 25 -11.45 43.48 -9.85
N THR A 26 -10.61 44.10 -10.68
CA THR A 26 -11.12 44.61 -11.96
C THR A 26 -11.57 43.45 -12.85
N THR A 27 -12.83 43.43 -13.26
CA THR A 27 -13.33 42.39 -14.18
C THR A 27 -12.60 42.50 -15.51
N THR A 28 -12.55 41.41 -16.29
CA THR A 28 -11.95 41.43 -17.64
C THR A 28 -12.57 42.54 -18.50
N LEU A 29 -13.87 42.81 -18.32
CA LEU A 29 -14.58 43.87 -19.01
C LEU A 29 -14.16 45.28 -18.55
N GLU A 30 -13.93 45.49 -17.25
CA GLU A 30 -13.37 46.75 -16.72
C GLU A 30 -11.95 47.00 -17.23
N GLY A 31 -11.10 45.97 -17.28
CA GLY A 31 -9.75 46.07 -17.85
C GLY A 31 -9.75 46.40 -19.35
N LEU A 32 -10.70 45.84 -20.11
CA LEU A 32 -10.88 46.14 -21.54
C LEU A 32 -11.47 47.54 -21.75
N ALA A 33 -12.44 47.96 -20.93
CA ALA A 33 -13.02 49.30 -20.99
C ALA A 33 -11.97 50.39 -20.72
N ALA A 34 -11.10 50.18 -19.73
CA ALA A 34 -9.98 51.08 -19.46
C ALA A 34 -8.98 51.17 -20.63
N ARG A 35 -8.64 50.04 -21.29
CA ARG A 35 -7.84 50.07 -22.54
C ARG A 35 -8.56 50.80 -23.67
N GLY A 36 -9.88 50.69 -23.76
CA GLY A 36 -10.71 51.46 -24.70
C GLY A 36 -10.59 52.97 -24.47
N VAL A 37 -10.58 53.41 -23.21
CA VAL A 37 -10.35 54.82 -22.83
C VAL A 37 -8.93 55.26 -23.17
N LEU A 38 -7.92 54.43 -22.89
CA LEU A 38 -6.53 54.69 -23.29
C LEU A 38 -6.38 54.81 -24.81
N ALA A 39 -7.13 54.02 -25.57
CA ALA A 39 -7.19 54.05 -27.04
C ALA A 39 -8.02 55.22 -27.61
N GLY A 40 -8.48 56.15 -26.76
CA GLY A 40 -9.14 57.38 -27.16
C GLY A 40 -10.66 57.33 -27.23
N ARG A 41 -11.31 56.31 -26.68
CA ARG A 41 -12.77 56.30 -26.50
C ARG A 41 -13.14 57.00 -25.20
N ARG A 42 -13.66 58.21 -25.30
CA ARG A 42 -13.76 59.12 -24.15
C ARG A 42 -15.16 59.25 -23.58
N THR A 43 -16.15 58.52 -24.09
CA THR A 43 -17.52 58.55 -23.57
C THR A 43 -18.06 57.14 -23.31
N VAL A 44 -19.02 57.03 -22.37
CA VAL A 44 -19.70 55.76 -22.06
C VAL A 44 -20.41 55.18 -23.29
N GLN A 45 -20.93 56.06 -24.16
CA GLN A 45 -21.62 55.66 -25.39
C GLN A 45 -20.65 55.05 -26.42
N GLU A 46 -19.46 55.63 -26.58
CA GLU A 46 -18.43 55.09 -27.46
C GLU A 46 -17.92 53.72 -26.99
N LEU A 47 -17.76 53.53 -25.69
CA LEU A 47 -17.35 52.24 -25.12
C LEU A 47 -18.45 51.19 -25.23
N ALA A 48 -19.71 51.56 -25.00
CA ALA A 48 -20.85 50.66 -25.19
C ALA A 48 -20.96 50.18 -26.65
N GLN A 49 -20.72 51.07 -27.61
CA GLN A 49 -20.66 50.73 -29.03
C GLN A 49 -19.46 49.84 -29.37
N LEU A 50 -18.27 50.13 -28.81
CA LEU A 50 -17.05 49.35 -29.06
C LEU A 50 -17.22 47.88 -28.65
N PHE A 51 -17.81 47.64 -27.49
CA PHE A 51 -18.01 46.28 -26.95
C PHE A 51 -19.36 45.66 -27.34
N SER A 52 -20.19 46.35 -28.12
CA SER A 52 -21.55 45.92 -28.46
C SER A 52 -22.42 45.57 -27.24
N LEU A 53 -22.26 46.33 -26.15
CA LEU A 53 -22.97 46.12 -24.88
C LEU A 53 -24.05 47.19 -24.66
N PRO A 54 -25.14 46.86 -23.96
CA PRO A 54 -26.13 47.85 -23.56
C PRO A 54 -25.49 48.99 -22.74
N HIS A 55 -25.89 50.23 -23.01
CA HIS A 55 -25.35 51.43 -22.36
C HIS A 55 -25.33 51.33 -20.83
N ARG A 56 -26.39 50.75 -20.24
CA ARG A 56 -26.51 50.55 -18.79
C ARG A 56 -25.42 49.64 -18.23
N VAL A 57 -25.08 48.55 -18.93
CA VAL A 57 -24.01 47.62 -18.50
C VAL A 57 -22.65 48.31 -18.58
N MET A 58 -22.41 49.13 -19.61
CA MET A 58 -21.17 49.91 -19.70
C MET A 58 -21.09 50.99 -18.62
N LEU A 59 -22.22 51.60 -18.26
CA LEU A 59 -22.28 52.58 -17.17
C LEU A 59 -21.94 51.95 -15.82
N ASP A 60 -22.40 50.73 -15.55
CA ASP A 60 -22.04 49.97 -14.35
C ASP A 60 -20.52 49.65 -14.31
N VAL A 61 -19.93 49.31 -15.46
CA VAL A 61 -18.47 49.08 -15.61
C VAL A 61 -17.66 50.36 -15.36
N ILE A 62 -18.10 51.49 -15.91
CA ILE A 62 -17.46 52.79 -15.69
C ILE A 62 -17.60 53.24 -14.24
N HIS A 63 -18.77 53.03 -13.62
CA HIS A 63 -18.98 53.28 -12.21
C HIS A 63 -18.03 52.41 -11.36
N GLY A 64 -17.83 51.13 -11.71
CA GLY A 64 -16.85 50.24 -11.10
C GLY A 64 -15.42 50.78 -11.17
N LEU A 65 -14.97 51.21 -12.36
CA LEU A 65 -13.64 51.81 -12.57
C LEU A 65 -13.45 53.14 -11.84
N TRP A 66 -14.48 53.98 -11.81
CA TRP A 66 -14.48 55.27 -11.10
C TRP A 66 -14.41 55.08 -9.57
N THR A 67 -15.23 54.17 -9.03
CA THR A 67 -15.23 53.85 -7.59
C THR A 67 -13.88 53.27 -7.14
N LYS A 68 -13.19 52.54 -8.04
CA LYS A 68 -11.85 51.98 -7.82
C LYS A 68 -10.71 52.99 -8.05
N GLY A 69 -11.00 54.23 -8.47
CA GLY A 69 -10.02 55.30 -8.66
C GLY A 69 -9.16 55.20 -9.93
N TYR A 70 -9.50 54.31 -10.86
CA TYR A 70 -8.76 54.14 -12.12
C TYR A 70 -9.23 55.08 -13.24
N LEU A 71 -10.37 55.73 -13.03
CA LEU A 71 -11.02 56.57 -14.02
C LEU A 71 -11.56 57.83 -13.34
N SER A 72 -11.42 58.98 -13.99
CA SER A 72 -12.00 60.27 -13.64
C SER A 72 -13.07 60.64 -14.67
N ILE A 73 -14.14 61.27 -14.22
CA ILE A 73 -15.26 61.69 -15.06
C ILE A 73 -15.37 63.21 -14.98
N ASP A 74 -15.28 63.88 -16.11
CA ASP A 74 -15.68 65.29 -16.21
C ASP A 74 -17.20 65.35 -16.36
N PHE A 75 -17.88 65.81 -15.30
CA PHE A 75 -19.34 65.91 -15.27
C PHE A 75 -19.90 67.03 -16.16
N SER A 76 -19.06 67.93 -16.65
CA SER A 76 -19.45 69.03 -17.54
C SER A 76 -19.72 68.52 -18.95
N ASP A 77 -18.85 67.65 -19.44
CA ASP A 77 -18.85 67.18 -20.84
C ASP A 77 -19.03 65.65 -20.98
N GLY A 78 -19.10 64.91 -19.86
CA GLY A 78 -19.26 63.45 -19.84
C GLY A 78 -18.02 62.67 -20.28
N PHE A 79 -16.86 63.33 -20.29
CA PHE A 79 -15.59 62.77 -20.73
C PHE A 79 -14.98 61.86 -19.65
N LEU A 80 -14.51 60.70 -20.09
CA LEU A 80 -13.82 59.70 -19.30
C LEU A 80 -12.31 59.84 -19.52
N GLU A 81 -11.57 60.08 -18.45
CA GLU A 81 -10.11 60.09 -18.47
C GLU A 81 -9.55 59.07 -17.49
N LEU A 82 -8.52 58.33 -17.90
CA LEU A 82 -7.79 57.48 -16.97
C LEU A 82 -6.95 58.33 -16.01
N THR A 83 -6.86 57.90 -14.76
CA THR A 83 -5.93 58.48 -13.80
C THR A 83 -4.48 58.13 -14.18
N GLU A 84 -3.50 58.95 -13.78
CA GLU A 84 -2.08 58.72 -14.10
C GLU A 84 -1.62 57.33 -13.66
N THR A 85 -2.06 56.87 -12.48
CA THR A 85 -1.82 55.53 -11.97
C THR A 85 -2.30 54.44 -12.94
N ALA A 86 -3.51 54.58 -13.50
CA ALA A 86 -4.07 53.61 -14.44
C ALA A 86 -3.37 53.62 -15.80
N LYS A 87 -2.85 54.77 -16.25
CA LYS A 87 -2.07 54.89 -17.48
C LYS A 87 -0.72 54.19 -17.36
N ASP A 88 -0.02 54.39 -16.25
CA ASP A 88 1.30 53.80 -16.01
C ASP A 88 1.24 52.27 -15.98
N LEU A 89 0.20 51.71 -15.34
CA LEU A 89 -0.03 50.27 -15.25
C LEU A 89 -0.35 49.63 -16.61
N LEU A 90 -1.21 50.29 -17.41
CA LEU A 90 -1.52 49.81 -18.75
C LEU A 90 -0.34 49.95 -19.73
N ALA A 91 0.58 50.89 -19.49
CA ALA A 91 1.79 51.08 -20.29
C ALA A 91 2.88 50.04 -19.97
N ALA A 92 2.94 49.52 -18.75
CA ALA A 92 3.88 48.48 -18.33
C ALA A 92 3.52 47.07 -18.87
N GLY A 93 2.32 46.89 -19.43
CA GLY A 93 1.83 45.60 -19.91
C GLY A 93 1.16 44.73 -18.83
N ASP A 94 1.14 45.19 -17.59
CA ASP A 94 0.44 44.55 -16.47
C ASP A 94 -1.07 44.81 -16.54
N GLY A 95 -1.87 43.86 -16.08
CA GLY A 95 -3.32 44.02 -16.01
C GLY A 95 -3.71 44.98 -14.88
N LEU A 96 -4.76 45.79 -15.05
CA LEU A 96 -5.38 46.59 -13.96
C LEU A 96 -5.81 45.76 -12.74
N GLN A 97 -5.77 44.42 -12.85
CA GLN A 97 -6.02 43.47 -11.77
C GLN A 97 -4.91 43.51 -10.69
N ASP A 98 -3.66 43.84 -11.05
CA ASP A 98 -2.52 43.78 -10.13
C ASP A 98 -2.38 45.03 -9.24
N ALA A 99 -3.06 46.12 -9.59
CA ALA A 99 -2.91 47.43 -8.97
C ALA A 99 -3.64 47.63 -7.63
N SER A 100 -4.58 46.73 -7.30
CA SER A 100 -5.30 46.77 -6.01
C SER A 100 -4.66 45.89 -4.93
N THR A 101 -3.46 45.39 -5.17
CA THR A 101 -2.76 44.48 -4.28
C THR A 101 -1.98 45.25 -3.20
N GLN A 102 -2.47 45.24 -1.96
CA GLN A 102 -1.74 45.78 -0.81
C GLN A 102 -1.06 44.62 -0.07
N THR A 103 0.26 44.65 0.06
CA THR A 103 0.97 43.69 0.92
C THR A 103 0.96 44.17 2.37
N GLU A 104 0.37 43.40 3.28
CA GLU A 104 0.34 43.67 4.72
C GLU A 104 1.08 42.56 5.48
N GLN A 105 1.96 42.92 6.41
CA GLN A 105 2.57 41.95 7.33
C GLN A 105 1.72 41.81 8.58
N ARG A 106 1.29 40.58 8.91
CA ARG A 106 0.54 40.30 10.14
C ARG A 106 1.14 39.14 10.92
N GLN A 107 1.04 39.25 12.23
CA GLN A 107 1.40 38.19 13.17
C GLN A 107 0.21 37.25 13.37
N PHE A 108 0.49 35.96 13.30
CA PHE A 108 -0.44 34.89 13.60
C PHE A 108 0.19 33.93 14.61
N VAL A 109 -0.64 33.08 15.18
CA VAL A 109 -0.23 32.03 16.10
C VAL A 109 -0.49 30.69 15.44
N PHE A 110 0.56 29.89 15.27
CA PHE A 110 0.53 28.56 14.70
C PHE A 110 0.53 27.52 15.82
N GLU A 111 -0.45 26.63 15.77
CA GLU A 111 -0.64 25.54 16.73
C GLU A 111 -0.10 24.23 16.11
N PRO A 112 1.04 23.69 16.59
CA PRO A 112 1.73 22.58 15.94
C PRO A 112 1.01 21.23 16.00
N MET A 113 0.11 21.01 16.96
CA MET A 113 -0.64 19.77 17.10
C MET A 113 -1.65 19.60 15.97
N THR A 114 -2.43 20.63 15.69
CA THR A 114 -3.52 20.59 14.71
C THR A 114 -3.12 21.14 13.35
N GLY A 115 -2.03 21.91 13.29
CA GLY A 115 -1.61 22.67 12.12
C GLY A 115 -2.47 23.91 11.88
N SER A 116 -3.21 24.39 12.89
CA SER A 116 -4.15 25.50 12.77
C SER A 116 -3.45 26.85 12.95
N VAL A 117 -4.00 27.88 12.31
CA VAL A 117 -3.50 29.27 12.40
C VAL A 117 -4.57 30.18 12.99
N PHE A 118 -4.22 30.82 14.10
CA PHE A 118 -5.08 31.73 14.86
C PHE A 118 -4.57 33.16 14.78
N VAL A 119 -5.46 34.13 15.04
CA VAL A 119 -5.07 35.54 15.16
C VAL A 119 -4.19 35.71 16.40
N PHE A 120 -3.12 36.50 16.27
CA PHE A 120 -2.34 36.87 17.44
C PHE A 120 -3.11 37.86 18.33
N GLU A 121 -3.39 37.45 19.56
CA GLU A 121 -3.96 38.30 20.60
C GLU A 121 -3.01 38.40 21.82
N ARG A 122 -2.96 39.56 22.48
CA ARG A 122 -2.11 39.77 23.66
C ARG A 122 -2.49 38.88 24.86
N SER A 123 -3.72 38.38 24.89
CA SER A 123 -4.22 37.40 25.87
C SER A 123 -3.47 36.07 25.82
N LEU A 124 -2.85 35.72 24.68
CA LEU A 124 -2.15 34.45 24.45
C LEU A 124 -0.72 34.41 25.05
N LEU A 125 -0.28 35.46 25.75
CA LEU A 125 1.07 35.56 26.31
C LEU A 125 1.30 34.65 27.53
N LYS A 126 0.24 34.20 28.21
CA LYS A 126 0.31 33.34 29.40
C LYS A 126 -0.81 32.30 29.37
N ALA A 127 -0.54 31.12 29.91
CA ALA A 127 -1.58 30.11 30.15
C ALA A 127 -2.65 30.67 31.12
N PRO A 128 -3.94 30.42 30.88
CA PRO A 128 -5.01 30.77 31.83
C PRO A 128 -4.77 30.12 33.20
N VAL A 129 -5.17 30.82 34.26
CA VAL A 129 -5.09 30.31 35.64
C VAL A 129 -5.99 29.06 35.75
N ASP A 130 -5.50 27.99 36.39
CA ASP A 130 -6.18 26.68 36.58
C ASP A 130 -6.38 25.81 35.32
N SER A 131 -5.78 26.18 34.19
CA SER A 131 -5.77 25.37 32.97
C SER A 131 -4.81 24.18 33.04
N VAL A 132 -5.14 23.12 32.29
CA VAL A 132 -4.29 21.92 32.16
C VAL A 132 -3.37 22.13 30.97
N GLU A 133 -2.06 22.32 31.22
CA GLU A 133 -1.06 22.66 30.20
C GLU A 133 -0.66 21.45 29.36
N VAL A 134 -0.86 21.54 28.05
CA VAL A 134 -0.41 20.52 27.10
C VAL A 134 1.12 20.59 26.98
N PRO A 135 1.85 19.45 27.06
CA PRO A 135 3.30 19.45 26.91
C PRO A 135 3.73 20.00 25.54
N ILE A 136 4.84 20.75 25.53
CA ILE A 136 5.40 21.32 24.29
C ILE A 136 5.96 20.18 23.43
N SER A 137 5.19 19.74 22.45
CA SER A 137 5.65 18.80 21.43
C SER A 137 6.68 19.47 20.51
N GLN A 138 7.88 18.89 20.41
CA GLN A 138 8.85 19.27 19.38
C GLN A 138 8.46 18.63 18.04
N GLY A 139 7.59 19.27 17.27
CA GLY A 139 7.18 18.78 15.94
C GLY A 139 6.51 19.86 15.08
N VAL A 140 6.66 19.72 13.74
CA VAL A 140 6.18 20.57 12.63
C VAL A 140 6.38 22.08 12.85
N GLY A 141 7.32 22.69 12.13
CA GLY A 141 7.45 24.15 12.08
C GLY A 141 6.41 24.77 11.15
N ALA A 142 6.14 26.06 11.32
CA ALA A 142 5.23 26.79 10.43
C ALA A 142 5.60 26.65 8.93
N ASP A 143 6.90 26.55 8.63
CA ASP A 143 7.45 26.36 7.27
C ASP A 143 6.99 25.05 6.58
N ASP A 144 6.50 24.07 7.35
CA ASP A 144 6.14 22.73 6.89
C ASP A 144 4.69 22.66 6.34
N LEU A 145 3.87 23.72 6.47
CA LEU A 145 2.52 23.77 5.90
C LEU A 145 2.52 24.06 4.39
N PRO A 146 1.71 23.39 3.55
CA PRO A 146 1.49 23.78 2.15
C PRO A 146 0.92 25.21 2.04
N ARG A 147 1.38 26.01 1.07
CA ARG A 147 0.91 27.40 0.86
C ARG A 147 -0.62 27.50 0.72
N GLY A 148 -1.24 26.56 0.01
CA GLY A 148 -2.70 26.50 -0.16
C GLY A 148 -3.47 26.23 1.13
N GLU A 149 -2.92 25.43 2.05
CA GLU A 149 -3.53 25.16 3.35
C GLU A 149 -3.35 26.35 4.29
N LEU A 150 -2.17 26.97 4.28
CA LEU A 150 -1.91 28.20 5.02
C LEU A 150 -2.85 29.33 4.56
N LEU A 151 -3.01 29.51 3.25
CA LEU A 151 -3.93 30.47 2.65
C LEU A 151 -5.39 30.16 3.01
N ARG A 152 -5.81 28.88 3.00
CA ARG A 152 -7.15 28.47 3.46
C ARG A 152 -7.36 28.74 4.95
N ALA A 153 -6.38 28.41 5.80
CA ALA A 153 -6.42 28.64 7.24
C ALA A 153 -6.50 30.13 7.57
N VAL A 154 -5.63 30.94 6.97
CA VAL A 154 -5.62 32.40 7.14
C VAL A 154 -6.90 33.04 6.60
N ARG A 155 -7.43 32.58 5.46
CA ARG A 155 -8.74 33.04 4.93
C ARG A 155 -9.88 32.67 5.87
N ALA A 156 -9.89 31.47 6.47
CA ALA A 156 -10.92 31.05 7.41
C ALA A 156 -10.89 31.91 8.69
N THR A 157 -9.69 32.17 9.22
CA THR A 157 -9.46 32.99 10.40
C THR A 157 -9.84 34.45 10.16
N ILE A 158 -9.48 35.02 9.01
CA ILE A 158 -9.87 36.38 8.65
C ILE A 158 -11.38 36.47 8.36
N ARG A 159 -12.01 35.49 7.70
CA ARG A 159 -13.48 35.44 7.56
C ARG A 159 -14.20 35.41 8.90
N HIS A 160 -13.61 34.75 9.91
CA HIS A 160 -14.13 34.79 11.27
C HIS A 160 -14.02 36.22 11.85
N GLU A 161 -12.87 36.89 11.75
CA GLU A 161 -12.73 38.31 12.12
C GLU A 161 -13.65 39.26 11.33
N GLN A 162 -13.93 39.00 10.05
CA GLN A 162 -14.83 39.81 9.23
C GLN A 162 -16.25 39.82 9.82
N ARG A 163 -16.70 38.70 10.39
CA ARG A 163 -18.00 38.58 11.06
C ARG A 163 -18.03 39.31 12.41
N THR A 164 -16.92 39.36 13.12
CA THR A 164 -16.85 39.91 14.49
C THR A 164 -16.38 41.38 14.56
N ARG A 165 -15.54 41.83 13.63
CA ARG A 165 -14.87 43.16 13.60
C ARG A 165 -15.11 43.96 12.31
N GLY A 166 -15.81 43.41 11.31
CA GLY A 166 -16.31 44.18 10.15
C GLY A 166 -15.30 44.57 9.06
N LEU A 167 -14.13 43.91 8.96
CA LEU A 167 -13.18 44.18 7.87
C LEU A 167 -13.71 43.72 6.49
N ARG A 168 -13.40 44.47 5.41
CA ARG A 168 -13.83 44.19 4.02
C ARG A 168 -12.64 44.15 3.04
N SER A 169 -11.85 43.07 3.08
CA SER A 169 -10.72 42.86 2.16
C SER A 169 -10.55 41.37 1.80
N HIS A 170 -10.21 41.06 0.55
CA HIS A 170 -9.97 39.69 0.09
C HIS A 170 -8.47 39.37 0.05
N ILE A 171 -8.08 38.19 0.52
CA ILE A 171 -6.69 37.76 0.53
C ILE A 171 -6.40 37.00 -0.76
N LEU A 172 -5.55 37.55 -1.61
CA LEU A 172 -5.15 36.98 -2.89
C LEU A 172 -4.03 35.96 -2.70
N ASP A 173 -3.04 36.28 -1.87
CA ASP A 173 -1.90 35.41 -1.59
C ASP A 173 -1.40 35.53 -0.14
N VAL A 174 -0.72 34.50 0.37
CA VAL A 174 -0.12 34.45 1.71
C VAL A 174 1.25 33.80 1.59
N SER A 175 2.30 34.56 1.94
CA SER A 175 3.68 34.07 1.97
C SER A 175 4.32 34.29 3.33
N PHE A 176 5.36 33.52 3.66
CA PHE A 176 6.13 33.75 4.88
C PHE A 176 7.00 35.00 4.70
N GLY A 177 7.04 35.87 5.71
CA GLY A 177 7.94 37.02 5.74
C GLY A 177 9.42 36.60 5.75
N ASN A 178 10.33 37.57 5.56
CA ASN A 178 11.78 37.31 5.62
C ASN A 178 12.14 36.65 6.98
N PRO A 179 12.70 35.43 7.00
CA PRO A 179 12.94 34.66 8.23
C PRO A 179 13.90 35.36 9.22
N LEU A 180 14.68 36.33 8.75
CA LEU A 180 15.58 37.15 9.57
C LEU A 180 14.85 38.19 10.47
N ILE A 181 13.56 38.44 10.23
CA ILE A 181 12.73 39.41 10.98
C ILE A 181 11.77 38.70 11.97
N SER A 182 11.76 37.36 11.99
CA SER A 182 10.96 36.58 12.96
C SER A 182 11.57 36.64 14.36
N THR A 183 11.29 37.72 15.09
CA THR A 183 11.67 37.92 16.49
C THR A 183 10.52 37.55 17.40
N ASP A 184 10.43 36.28 17.79
CA ASP A 184 10.22 35.81 19.17
C ASP A 184 9.97 34.28 19.15
N GLY A 185 10.96 33.49 19.56
CA GLY A 185 10.80 32.05 19.80
C GLY A 185 9.99 31.73 21.07
N GLY A 186 9.22 32.68 21.60
CA GLY A 186 8.47 32.54 22.83
C GLY A 186 7.18 31.74 22.62
N VAL A 187 6.98 30.70 23.43
CA VAL A 187 5.73 29.91 23.47
C VAL A 187 4.56 30.83 23.83
N ARG A 188 3.44 30.68 23.13
CA ARG A 188 2.14 31.32 23.42
C ARG A 188 1.13 30.24 23.82
N TRP A 189 0.09 30.59 24.55
CA TRP A 189 -0.89 29.63 25.07
C TRP A 189 -2.29 29.96 24.56
N LEU A 190 -2.89 29.01 23.85
CA LEU A 190 -4.28 29.07 23.41
C LEU A 190 -5.15 28.28 24.38
N SER A 191 -6.20 28.90 24.92
CA SER A 191 -7.15 28.23 25.82
C SER A 191 -8.25 27.55 25.04
N VAL A 192 -8.51 26.28 25.33
CA VAL A 192 -9.62 25.52 24.75
C VAL A 192 -10.44 24.88 25.86
N SER A 193 -11.72 25.23 25.94
CA SER A 193 -12.64 24.64 26.92
C SER A 193 -13.29 23.37 26.36
N GLY A 194 -13.36 22.31 27.15
CA GLY A 194 -13.97 21.04 26.76
C GLY A 194 -14.36 20.15 27.93
N THR A 195 -14.99 19.02 27.64
CA THR A 195 -15.29 17.96 28.61
C THR A 195 -14.38 16.77 28.35
N VAL A 196 -13.99 16.07 29.41
CA VAL A 196 -13.18 14.84 29.32
C VAL A 196 -14.01 13.67 29.77
N GLN A 197 -14.03 12.63 28.94
CA GLN A 197 -14.68 11.38 29.21
C GLN A 197 -13.63 10.27 29.30
N SER A 198 -13.84 9.31 30.19
CA SER A 198 -13.08 8.07 30.24
C SER A 198 -14.00 6.94 29.82
N ASP A 199 -13.58 6.16 28.84
CA ASP A 199 -14.23 4.91 28.50
C ASP A 199 -14.11 3.96 29.72
N PRO A 200 -15.22 3.47 30.30
CA PRO A 200 -15.20 2.60 31.46
C PRO A 200 -14.62 1.20 31.18
N GLU A 201 -14.60 0.76 29.92
CA GLU A 201 -14.07 -0.54 29.51
C GLU A 201 -12.58 -0.47 29.13
N THR A 202 -12.16 0.57 28.41
CA THR A 202 -10.78 0.70 27.92
C THR A 202 -9.90 1.61 28.78
N GLY A 203 -10.49 2.43 29.66
CA GLY A 203 -9.79 3.45 30.43
C GLY A 203 -9.24 4.61 29.57
N ARG A 204 -9.68 4.69 28.32
CA ARG A 204 -9.20 5.67 27.34
C ARG A 204 -9.88 7.00 27.54
N LEU A 205 -9.09 8.07 27.43
CA LEU A 205 -9.59 9.44 27.56
C LEU A 205 -10.04 9.97 26.20
N ALA A 206 -11.27 10.49 26.14
CA ALA A 206 -11.82 11.23 25.02
C ALA A 206 -12.09 12.67 25.44
N VAL A 207 -11.71 13.64 24.62
CA VAL A 207 -11.94 15.07 24.90
C VAL A 207 -12.95 15.63 23.90
N THR A 208 -14.00 16.28 24.40
CA THR A 208 -15.00 16.95 23.57
C THR A 208 -14.92 18.45 23.79
N LEU A 209 -14.45 19.18 22.77
CA LEU A 209 -14.33 20.63 22.84
C LEU A 209 -15.70 21.30 22.87
N SER A 210 -15.90 22.22 23.82
CA SER A 210 -17.12 23.01 24.00
C SER A 210 -17.03 24.36 23.28
N ASP A 211 -15.86 24.99 23.28
CA ASP A 211 -15.58 26.17 22.46
C ASP A 211 -14.92 25.73 21.15
N THR A 212 -15.55 26.08 20.03
CA THR A 212 -15.10 25.71 18.68
C THR A 212 -14.82 26.94 17.82
N SER A 213 -14.87 28.14 18.41
CA SER A 213 -14.63 29.39 17.69
C SER A 213 -13.20 29.41 17.12
N GLY A 214 -13.09 29.53 15.79
CA GLY A 214 -11.80 29.51 15.07
C GLY A 214 -11.21 28.14 14.74
N TRP A 215 -11.73 27.03 15.28
CA TRP A 215 -11.24 25.68 15.00
C TRP A 215 -12.07 24.99 13.92
N ASN A 216 -11.46 24.66 12.78
CA ASN A 216 -12.14 23.83 11.79
C ASN A 216 -12.32 22.38 12.32
N ARG A 217 -13.25 21.61 11.75
CA ARG A 217 -13.55 20.25 12.22
C ARG A 217 -12.34 19.31 12.18
N GLN A 218 -11.51 19.42 11.14
CA GLN A 218 -10.29 18.64 11.00
C GLN A 218 -9.29 18.94 12.12
N ALA A 219 -9.14 20.20 12.52
CA ALA A 219 -8.31 20.60 13.65
C ALA A 219 -8.86 20.06 14.96
N ARG A 220 -10.18 20.09 15.16
CA ARG A 220 -10.83 19.50 16.33
C ARG A 220 -10.60 17.98 16.39
N ASP A 221 -10.75 17.29 15.27
CA ASP A 221 -10.52 15.84 15.20
C ASP A 221 -9.03 15.50 15.43
N ARG A 222 -8.09 16.24 14.82
CA ARG A 222 -6.65 16.09 15.05
C ARG A 222 -6.28 16.31 16.53
N PHE A 223 -6.88 17.31 17.16
CA PHE A 223 -6.65 17.59 18.57
C PHE A 223 -7.14 16.48 19.49
N ARG A 224 -8.35 15.97 19.21
CA ARG A 224 -8.91 14.82 19.92
C ARG A 224 -8.00 13.59 19.79
N SER A 225 -7.61 13.26 18.56
CA SER A 225 -6.71 12.14 18.29
C SER A 225 -5.36 12.32 18.98
N GLN A 226 -4.79 13.53 18.98
CA GLN A 226 -3.50 13.77 19.62
C GLN A 226 -3.55 13.74 21.15
N ILE A 227 -4.60 14.25 21.79
CA ILE A 227 -4.74 14.10 23.25
C ILE A 227 -4.93 12.63 23.62
N ALA A 228 -5.76 11.90 22.87
CA ALA A 228 -5.94 10.47 23.08
C ALA A 228 -4.61 9.72 22.91
N ALA A 229 -3.85 10.03 21.85
CA ALA A 229 -2.52 9.48 21.62
C ALA A 229 -1.54 9.81 22.75
N LEU A 230 -1.54 11.06 23.24
CA LEU A 230 -0.68 11.49 24.36
C LEU A 230 -1.04 10.75 25.66
N ALA A 231 -2.33 10.57 25.94
CA ALA A 231 -2.82 9.83 27.10
C ALA A 231 -2.39 8.35 27.09
N GLU A 232 -2.29 7.77 25.89
CA GLU A 232 -1.82 6.41 25.70
C GLU A 232 -0.30 6.31 25.77
N GLN A 233 0.43 7.21 25.10
CA GLN A 233 1.90 7.20 25.02
C GLN A 233 2.58 7.55 26.34
N SER A 234 2.02 8.52 27.08
CA SER A 234 2.60 8.99 28.34
C SER A 234 1.55 8.97 29.45
N PRO A 235 1.11 7.78 29.90
CA PRO A 235 0.01 7.65 30.85
C PRO A 235 0.31 8.24 32.24
N ASN A 236 1.60 8.46 32.54
CA ASN A 236 2.09 9.05 33.78
C ASN A 236 2.48 10.53 33.62
N ASP A 237 2.22 11.15 32.46
CA ASP A 237 2.48 12.57 32.26
C ASP A 237 1.58 13.41 33.20
N PRO A 238 2.07 14.50 33.81
CA PRO A 238 1.26 15.37 34.66
C PRO A 238 -0.01 15.90 33.98
N PHE A 239 0.05 16.19 32.68
CA PHE A 239 -1.11 16.60 31.87
C PHE A 239 -2.16 15.48 31.82
N VAL A 240 -1.74 14.27 31.43
CA VAL A 240 -2.63 13.10 31.29
C VAL A 240 -3.23 12.70 32.62
N THR A 241 -2.43 12.73 33.70
CA THR A 241 -2.91 12.44 35.06
C THR A 241 -3.97 13.46 35.49
N SER A 242 -3.76 14.74 35.17
CA SER A 242 -4.71 15.80 35.46
C SER A 242 -6.01 15.66 34.65
N LEU A 243 -5.93 15.27 33.38
CA LEU A 243 -7.11 14.95 32.56
C LEU A 243 -7.86 13.73 33.09
N ARG A 244 -7.15 12.65 33.46
CA ARG A 244 -7.76 11.41 33.98
C ARG A 244 -8.50 11.67 35.30
N ASN A 245 -7.94 12.51 36.17
CA ASN A 245 -8.58 12.90 37.44
C ASN A 245 -9.85 13.74 37.24
N LYS A 246 -9.97 14.44 36.11
CA LYS A 246 -11.13 15.27 35.75
C LYS A 246 -12.10 14.57 34.78
N ALA A 247 -11.84 13.31 34.42
CA ALA A 247 -12.63 12.57 33.43
C ALA A 247 -13.89 11.94 34.06
N GLU A 248 -15.03 12.09 33.41
CA GLU A 248 -16.26 11.35 33.78
C GLU A 248 -16.34 10.01 33.02
N PRO A 249 -16.79 8.92 33.65
CA PRO A 249 -17.01 7.65 32.94
C PRO A 249 -18.17 7.79 31.96
N ALA A 250 -17.90 7.67 30.66
CA ALA A 250 -18.90 7.73 29.60
C ALA A 250 -18.42 7.01 28.33
N ASP A 251 -19.37 6.48 27.56
CA ASP A 251 -19.05 5.92 26.25
C ASP A 251 -18.70 7.05 25.27
N PRO A 252 -17.55 6.98 24.58
CA PRO A 252 -17.15 8.02 23.64
C PRO A 252 -18.16 8.16 22.49
N GLU A 253 -18.43 9.40 22.04
CA GLU A 253 -19.35 9.65 20.92
C GLU A 253 -18.83 8.98 19.64
N ARG A 254 -19.67 8.13 19.03
CA ARG A 254 -19.35 7.45 17.78
C ARG A 254 -19.44 8.44 16.60
N THR A 255 -18.38 8.51 15.82
CA THR A 255 -18.25 9.43 14.66
C THR A 255 -18.10 8.69 13.33
N ASP A 256 -18.33 7.37 13.32
CA ASP A 256 -18.23 6.54 12.13
C ASP A 256 -19.32 6.88 11.08
N LEU A 257 -18.97 6.75 9.80
CA LEU A 257 -19.83 7.17 8.69
C LEU A 257 -21.17 6.42 8.69
N GLY A 258 -21.14 5.11 8.98
CA GLY A 258 -22.32 4.26 9.11
C GLY A 258 -23.24 4.74 10.24
N HIS A 259 -22.69 4.93 11.44
CA HIS A 259 -23.45 5.43 12.59
C HIS A 259 -24.07 6.80 12.35
N LEU A 260 -23.35 7.74 11.72
CA LEU A 260 -23.90 9.06 11.40
C LEU A 260 -25.08 8.96 10.41
N ALA A 261 -24.98 8.09 9.40
CA ALA A 261 -26.05 7.83 8.44
C ALA A 261 -27.26 7.14 9.08
N ASP A 262 -27.02 6.11 9.91
CA ASP A 262 -28.07 5.38 10.63
C ASP A 262 -28.78 6.29 11.64
N ARG A 263 -28.01 7.12 12.37
CA ARG A 263 -28.55 8.10 13.32
C ARG A 263 -29.43 9.12 12.62
N LEU A 264 -28.98 9.68 11.49
CA LEU A 264 -29.79 10.62 10.70
C LEU A 264 -31.07 9.92 10.19
N THR A 265 -30.95 8.70 9.66
CA THR A 265 -32.10 7.91 9.20
C THR A 265 -33.11 7.65 10.31
N ALA A 266 -32.64 7.28 11.51
CA ALA A 266 -33.49 7.06 12.67
C ALA A 266 -34.15 8.35 13.17
N MET A 267 -33.47 9.49 13.09
CA MET A 267 -34.06 10.79 13.41
C MET A 267 -35.13 11.18 12.38
N VAL A 268 -34.84 11.02 11.09
CA VAL A 268 -35.79 11.34 10.01
C VAL A 268 -37.03 10.46 10.09
N ALA A 269 -36.91 9.18 10.42
CA ALA A 269 -38.06 8.28 10.61
C ALA A 269 -39.02 8.73 11.75
N ARG A 270 -38.54 9.55 12.70
CA ARG A 270 -39.36 10.10 13.80
C ARG A 270 -40.04 11.43 13.46
N THR A 271 -39.71 12.05 12.33
CA THR A 271 -40.31 13.34 11.92
C THR A 271 -41.83 13.27 11.76
N GLY A 272 -42.35 12.14 11.25
CA GLY A 272 -43.79 11.91 11.08
C GLY A 272 -44.59 11.87 12.38
N THR A 273 -43.94 11.64 13.53
CA THR A 273 -44.56 11.56 14.86
C THR A 273 -44.10 12.67 15.82
N ALA A 274 -43.33 13.65 15.32
CA ALA A 274 -42.81 14.74 16.14
C ALA A 274 -43.95 15.61 16.72
N ASP A 275 -43.77 16.05 17.97
CA ASP A 275 -44.67 16.98 18.65
C ASP A 275 -44.45 18.40 18.08
N PRO A 276 -45.51 19.08 17.63
CA PRO A 276 -45.46 20.48 17.19
C PRO A 276 -44.67 21.40 18.13
N ALA A 277 -44.75 21.22 19.45
CA ALA A 277 -44.03 22.07 20.41
C ALA A 277 -42.48 21.96 20.31
N THR A 278 -41.98 20.86 19.75
CA THR A 278 -40.55 20.55 19.65
C THR A 278 -40.01 20.60 18.23
N MET A 279 -40.85 20.86 17.22
CA MET A 279 -40.47 20.80 15.80
C MET A 279 -39.33 21.76 15.45
N GLU A 280 -39.30 22.97 16.01
CA GLU A 280 -38.20 23.93 15.77
C GLU A 280 -36.87 23.39 16.31
N ALA A 281 -36.82 22.97 17.57
CA ALA A 281 -35.61 22.38 18.17
C ALA A 281 -35.17 21.10 17.45
N TYR A 282 -36.13 20.25 17.05
CA TYR A 282 -35.83 19.02 16.34
C TYR A 282 -35.34 19.26 14.90
N ASN A 283 -35.81 20.32 14.25
CA ASN A 283 -35.29 20.75 12.95
C ASN A 283 -33.83 21.22 13.05
N ASP A 284 -33.46 21.92 14.12
CA ASP A 284 -32.08 22.34 14.36
C ASP A 284 -31.17 21.12 14.60
N GLU A 285 -31.63 20.14 15.38
CA GLU A 285 -30.90 18.87 15.58
C GLU A 285 -30.70 18.09 14.27
N LEU A 286 -31.74 17.99 13.42
CA LEU A 286 -31.65 17.36 12.10
C LEU A 286 -30.69 18.11 11.18
N THR A 287 -30.72 19.44 11.21
CA THR A 287 -29.81 20.32 10.45
C THR A 287 -28.36 20.10 10.85
N GLU A 288 -28.08 20.02 12.14
CA GLU A 288 -26.74 19.74 12.64
C GLU A 288 -26.28 18.32 12.26
N ALA A 289 -27.15 17.32 12.41
CA ALA A 289 -26.84 15.93 12.05
C ALA A 289 -26.56 15.77 10.55
N ALA A 290 -27.38 16.37 9.69
CA ALA A 290 -27.21 16.37 8.23
C ALA A 290 -25.94 17.13 7.81
N GLY A 291 -25.68 18.30 8.41
CA GLY A 291 -24.43 19.04 8.17
C GLY A 291 -23.20 18.23 8.57
N ARG A 292 -23.24 17.55 9.72
CA ARG A 292 -22.15 16.68 10.17
C ARG A 292 -21.90 15.51 9.21
N LEU A 293 -22.94 14.91 8.63
CA LEU A 293 -22.80 13.83 7.66
C LEU A 293 -22.28 14.35 6.31
N ALA A 294 -22.84 15.44 5.78
CA ALA A 294 -22.44 16.03 4.51
C ALA A 294 -20.97 16.44 4.50
N GLU A 295 -20.53 17.18 5.53
CA GLU A 295 -19.12 17.55 5.69
C GLU A 295 -18.20 16.33 5.74
N ARG A 296 -18.65 15.26 6.39
CA ARG A 296 -17.83 14.04 6.51
C ARG A 296 -17.71 13.34 5.17
N VAL A 297 -18.79 13.32 4.38
CA VAL A 297 -18.80 12.76 3.02
C VAL A 297 -17.86 13.55 2.11
N ASP A 298 -17.97 14.88 2.09
CA ASP A 298 -17.11 15.73 1.25
C ASP A 298 -15.64 15.61 1.67
N GLN A 299 -15.34 15.59 2.97
CA GLN A 299 -13.99 15.36 3.47
C GLN A 299 -13.42 14.02 2.99
N LEU A 300 -14.21 12.95 2.96
CA LEU A 300 -13.74 11.64 2.51
C LEU A 300 -13.62 11.57 0.98
N ALA A 301 -14.45 12.31 0.24
CA ALA A 301 -14.37 12.37 -1.22
C ALA A 301 -13.02 12.94 -1.71
N ASP A 302 -12.41 13.86 -0.96
CA ASP A 302 -11.08 14.42 -1.28
C ASP A 302 -9.96 13.35 -1.25
N PHE A 303 -10.16 12.23 -0.54
CA PHE A 303 -9.19 11.14 -0.40
C PHE A 303 -9.37 10.00 -1.41
N ARG A 304 -10.12 10.24 -2.49
CA ARG A 304 -10.28 9.27 -3.57
C ARG A 304 -8.94 8.99 -4.25
N ALA A 305 -8.57 7.71 -4.32
CA ALA A 305 -7.34 7.25 -4.93
C ALA A 305 -7.56 5.89 -5.59
N ALA A 306 -6.75 5.56 -6.59
CA ALA A 306 -6.69 4.20 -7.08
C ALA A 306 -5.85 3.36 -6.10
N ALA A 307 -6.44 2.30 -5.55
CA ALA A 307 -5.76 1.36 -4.68
C ALA A 307 -5.82 -0.05 -5.28
N THR A 308 -4.72 -0.80 -5.18
CA THR A 308 -4.61 -2.16 -5.69
C THR A 308 -3.99 -3.06 -4.61
N PRO A 309 -4.67 -4.14 -4.20
CA PRO A 309 -4.07 -5.13 -3.32
C PRO A 309 -2.96 -5.88 -4.08
N VAL A 310 -1.83 -6.09 -3.41
CA VAL A 310 -0.67 -6.80 -3.97
C VAL A 310 -0.39 -8.01 -3.09
N ALA A 311 -0.46 -9.20 -3.67
CA ALA A 311 -0.20 -10.46 -2.97
C ALA A 311 1.27 -10.57 -2.56
N ALA A 312 1.57 -11.34 -1.53
CA ALA A 312 2.97 -11.53 -1.09
C ALA A 312 3.80 -12.30 -2.14
N GLY A 313 5.13 -12.24 -2.03
CA GLY A 313 6.04 -12.98 -2.91
C GLY A 313 6.46 -12.22 -4.17
N GLU A 314 6.24 -12.81 -5.34
CA GLU A 314 6.73 -12.29 -6.63
C GLU A 314 6.11 -10.93 -6.99
N ASP A 315 4.82 -10.72 -6.70
CA ASP A 315 4.13 -9.46 -6.99
C ASP A 315 4.75 -8.28 -6.23
N VAL A 316 5.08 -8.45 -4.94
CA VAL A 316 5.78 -7.42 -4.15
C VAL A 316 7.17 -7.15 -4.73
N THR A 317 7.88 -8.20 -5.12
CA THR A 317 9.23 -8.10 -5.71
C THR A 317 9.19 -7.31 -7.03
N TRP A 318 8.19 -7.57 -7.87
CA TRP A 318 7.98 -6.86 -9.12
C TRP A 318 7.67 -5.38 -8.90
N TRP A 319 6.69 -5.07 -8.03
CA TRP A 319 6.29 -3.68 -7.74
C TRP A 319 7.41 -2.89 -7.08
N ARG A 320 8.19 -3.52 -6.18
CA ARG A 320 9.40 -2.91 -5.59
C ARG A 320 10.37 -2.47 -6.67
N GLY A 321 10.74 -3.37 -7.59
CA GLY A 321 11.63 -3.03 -8.70
C GLY A 321 11.04 -1.96 -9.62
N GLU A 322 9.73 -2.01 -9.88
CA GLU A 322 9.07 -1.05 -10.75
C GLU A 322 9.06 0.38 -10.19
N LEU A 323 8.78 0.53 -8.89
CA LEU A 323 8.81 1.83 -8.23
C LEU A 323 10.22 2.41 -8.21
N LEU A 324 11.24 1.58 -7.94
CA LEU A 324 12.64 2.00 -7.95
C LEU A 324 13.10 2.44 -9.35
N ARG A 325 12.70 1.73 -10.41
CA ARG A 325 13.05 2.06 -11.80
C ARG A 325 12.36 3.33 -12.29
N ARG A 326 11.10 3.56 -11.92
CA ARG A 326 10.32 4.71 -12.42
C ARG A 326 10.56 6.02 -11.69
N ALA A 327 11.15 5.99 -10.49
CA ALA A 327 11.39 7.20 -9.74
C ALA A 327 12.27 8.21 -10.50
N GLN A 328 11.84 9.48 -10.45
CA GLN A 328 12.47 10.58 -11.17
C GLN A 328 13.10 11.63 -10.25
N HIS A 329 12.53 11.86 -9.06
CA HIS A 329 12.96 12.92 -8.15
C HIS A 329 13.33 12.40 -6.76
N GLN A 330 12.50 11.54 -6.17
CA GLN A 330 12.65 11.05 -4.81
C GLN A 330 12.13 9.62 -4.62
N LEU A 331 12.84 8.86 -3.81
CA LEU A 331 12.40 7.57 -3.27
C LEU A 331 12.51 7.61 -1.75
N VAL A 332 11.38 7.38 -1.06
CA VAL A 332 11.36 7.26 0.40
C VAL A 332 11.13 5.80 0.76
N LEU A 333 12.10 5.20 1.46
CA LEU A 333 12.07 3.84 1.96
C LEU A 333 11.97 3.85 3.48
N SER A 334 10.78 3.51 4.01
CA SER A 334 10.61 3.15 5.41
C SER A 334 10.73 1.64 5.56
N VAL A 335 11.89 1.22 6.07
CA VAL A 335 12.36 -0.17 6.14
C VAL A 335 12.87 -0.42 7.57
N PRO A 336 11.97 -0.80 8.50
CA PRO A 336 12.31 -0.92 9.92
C PRO A 336 13.39 -1.96 10.18
N THR A 337 13.33 -3.05 9.41
CA THR A 337 14.32 -4.12 9.29
C THR A 337 14.84 -4.13 7.85
N ILE A 338 16.13 -4.37 7.69
CA ILE A 338 16.79 -4.47 6.39
C ILE A 338 17.64 -5.73 6.41
N ASP A 339 17.33 -6.65 5.52
CA ASP A 339 18.16 -7.81 5.23
C ASP A 339 19.16 -7.51 4.11
N TYR A 340 20.37 -8.08 4.21
CA TYR A 340 21.43 -7.79 3.24
C TYR A 340 21.15 -8.41 1.86
N SER A 341 20.57 -9.61 1.76
CA SER A 341 20.28 -10.20 0.45
C SER A 341 19.18 -9.41 -0.25
N ALA A 342 18.12 -9.04 0.46
CA ALA A 342 17.04 -8.22 -0.08
C ALA A 342 17.53 -6.83 -0.51
N LEU A 343 18.47 -6.22 0.23
CA LEU A 343 19.12 -4.97 -0.16
C LEU A 343 20.05 -5.16 -1.37
N ASN A 344 20.87 -6.21 -1.38
CA ASN A 344 21.79 -6.53 -2.47
C ASN A 344 21.06 -6.75 -3.81
N ASP A 345 19.87 -7.34 -3.77
CA ASP A 345 19.05 -7.58 -4.95
C ASP A 345 18.54 -6.30 -5.60
N VAL A 346 18.34 -5.21 -4.82
CA VAL A 346 17.86 -3.92 -5.32
C VAL A 346 18.95 -2.86 -5.48
N PHE A 347 20.20 -3.19 -5.11
CA PHE A 347 21.33 -2.27 -5.22
C PHE A 347 21.52 -1.71 -6.64
N PRO A 348 21.43 -2.53 -7.71
CA PRO A 348 21.55 -2.03 -9.08
C PRO A 348 20.50 -0.96 -9.42
N GLU A 349 19.25 -1.14 -8.98
CA GLU A 349 18.17 -0.19 -9.19
C GLU A 349 18.37 1.10 -8.37
N LEU A 350 18.86 0.99 -7.13
CA LEU A 350 19.19 2.14 -6.29
C LEU A 350 20.34 2.97 -6.90
N GLU A 351 21.40 2.34 -7.39
CA GLU A 351 22.50 3.02 -8.07
C GLU A 351 22.03 3.66 -9.39
N ALA A 352 21.18 2.98 -10.15
CA ALA A 352 20.58 3.54 -11.35
C ALA A 352 19.68 4.75 -11.03
N ALA A 353 18.96 4.74 -9.91
CA ALA A 353 18.16 5.88 -9.46
C ALA A 353 19.04 7.08 -9.09
N LEU A 354 20.13 6.86 -8.34
CA LEU A 354 21.11 7.91 -8.02
C LEU A 354 21.77 8.49 -9.27
N ALA A 355 22.10 7.64 -10.26
CA ALA A 355 22.63 8.09 -11.54
C ALA A 355 21.66 9.01 -12.32
N ARG A 356 20.34 8.85 -12.12
CA ARG A 356 19.31 9.75 -12.67
C ARG A 356 19.15 11.05 -11.86
N GLY A 357 19.79 11.16 -10.70
CA GLY A 357 19.64 12.30 -9.79
C GLY A 357 18.51 12.17 -8.77
N VAL A 358 17.96 10.97 -8.58
CA VAL A 358 16.90 10.70 -7.60
C VAL A 358 17.46 10.80 -6.18
N THR A 359 16.74 11.48 -5.29
CA THR A 359 17.06 11.54 -3.86
C THR A 359 16.52 10.30 -3.15
N LEU A 360 17.40 9.52 -2.52
CA LEU A 360 17.04 8.36 -1.70
C LEU A 360 16.92 8.76 -0.24
N VAL A 361 15.83 8.37 0.42
CA VAL A 361 15.58 8.62 1.84
C VAL A 361 15.33 7.31 2.56
N PHE A 362 16.14 7.02 3.57
CA PHE A 362 16.01 5.80 4.39
C PHE A 362 15.53 6.12 5.79
N LEU A 363 14.38 5.58 6.16
CA LEU A 363 13.87 5.52 7.53
C LEU A 363 14.02 4.08 8.03
N TRP A 364 14.83 3.87 9.07
CA TRP A 364 15.16 2.53 9.56
C TRP A 364 15.15 2.46 11.08
N GLY A 365 15.03 1.25 11.62
CA GLY A 365 15.13 0.97 13.04
C GLY A 365 13.82 1.21 13.81
N THR A 366 13.46 0.22 14.63
CA THR A 366 12.17 0.21 15.34
C THR A 366 12.17 0.89 16.70
N ASP A 367 13.35 1.12 17.28
CA ASP A 367 13.53 1.68 18.61
C ASP A 367 14.82 2.52 18.67
N PRO A 368 15.03 3.37 19.69
CA PRO A 368 16.19 4.26 19.76
C PRO A 368 17.55 3.54 19.79
N THR A 369 17.57 2.28 20.21
CA THR A 369 18.77 1.45 20.34
C THR A 369 18.98 0.52 19.14
N ALA A 370 18.08 0.54 18.16
CA ALA A 370 18.20 -0.26 16.95
C ALA A 370 19.48 0.11 16.19
N THR A 371 20.20 -0.92 15.73
CA THR A 371 21.42 -0.80 14.92
C THR A 371 21.25 -1.57 13.62
N LEU A 372 21.78 -1.03 12.52
CA LEU A 372 21.83 -1.76 11.25
C LEU A 372 22.80 -2.95 11.32
N PRO A 373 22.49 -4.09 10.68
CA PRO A 373 23.44 -5.18 10.49
C PRO A 373 24.73 -4.66 9.84
N ALA A 374 25.90 -5.19 10.22
CA ALA A 374 27.20 -4.64 9.81
C ALA A 374 27.37 -4.55 8.28
N LYS A 375 26.93 -5.57 7.53
CA LYS A 375 26.96 -5.58 6.05
C LYS A 375 26.05 -4.51 5.44
N VAL A 376 24.83 -4.36 5.95
CA VAL A 376 23.86 -3.34 5.53
C VAL A 376 24.38 -1.94 5.82
N SER A 377 24.85 -1.73 7.05
CA SER A 377 25.46 -0.47 7.51
C SER A 377 26.60 -0.04 6.59
N THR A 378 27.55 -0.94 6.32
CA THR A 378 28.69 -0.69 5.43
C THR A 378 28.22 -0.30 4.02
N ALA A 379 27.28 -1.04 3.46
CA ALA A 379 26.80 -0.81 2.09
C ALA A 379 26.03 0.51 1.96
N LEU A 380 25.15 0.85 2.92
CA LEU A 380 24.38 2.10 2.89
C LEU A 380 25.25 3.33 3.19
N TYR A 381 26.22 3.23 4.11
CA TYR A 381 27.15 4.33 4.36
C TYR A 381 28.15 4.54 3.22
N ASP A 382 28.58 3.48 2.53
CA ASP A 382 29.36 3.61 1.29
C ASP A 382 28.54 4.36 0.22
N LEU A 383 27.28 3.98 0.03
CA LEU A 383 26.37 4.66 -0.90
C LEU A 383 26.19 6.15 -0.54
N GLN A 384 26.02 6.46 0.76
CA GLN A 384 25.94 7.83 1.25
C GLN A 384 27.25 8.61 1.04
N ALA A 385 28.40 7.98 1.25
CA ALA A 385 29.71 8.62 1.04
C ALA A 385 29.95 8.95 -0.44
N ARG A 386 29.48 8.09 -1.36
CA ARG A 386 29.54 8.34 -2.82
C ARG A 386 28.55 9.41 -3.28
N HIS A 387 27.39 9.52 -2.64
CA HIS A 387 26.29 10.41 -3.04
C HIS A 387 25.71 11.24 -1.86
N PRO A 388 26.50 12.12 -1.20
CA PRO A 388 26.09 12.79 0.04
C PRO A 388 24.90 13.75 -0.13
N GLU A 389 24.74 14.32 -1.32
CA GLU A 389 23.64 15.26 -1.63
C GLU A 389 22.35 14.55 -2.09
N GLN A 390 22.38 13.24 -2.32
CA GLN A 390 21.22 12.47 -2.79
C GLN A 390 20.78 11.39 -1.80
N VAL A 391 21.64 10.94 -0.90
CA VAL A 391 21.31 9.87 0.05
C VAL A 391 21.10 10.45 1.46
N LEU A 392 19.84 10.51 1.88
CA LEU A 392 19.43 10.85 3.24
C LEU A 392 19.35 9.59 4.10
N LEU A 393 20.46 9.27 4.77
CA LEU A 393 20.56 8.19 5.75
C LEU A 393 21.01 8.76 7.09
N ALA A 394 20.17 8.60 8.11
CA ALA A 394 20.53 8.94 9.48
C ALA A 394 21.32 7.80 10.11
N ASN A 395 22.34 8.11 10.91
CA ASN A 395 23.03 7.12 11.74
C ASN A 395 22.28 6.74 13.02
N ARG A 396 21.11 7.36 13.25
CA ARG A 396 20.19 7.05 14.34
C ARG A 396 18.95 6.40 13.77
N SER A 397 18.39 5.48 14.55
CA SER A 397 17.08 4.90 14.28
C SER A 397 16.01 6.00 14.16
N SER A 398 15.16 5.85 13.15
CA SER A 398 13.96 6.63 12.91
C SER A 398 12.80 6.21 13.82
N ARG A 399 12.98 5.17 14.64
CA ARG A 399 11.99 4.67 15.61
C ARG A 399 10.66 4.33 14.96
N THR A 400 10.72 3.78 13.75
CA THR A 400 9.54 3.43 12.96
C THR A 400 9.50 1.93 12.70
N ARG A 401 8.28 1.41 12.65
CA ARG A 401 7.88 0.06 12.27
C ARG A 401 7.10 0.08 10.94
N ALA A 402 6.86 1.26 10.38
CA ALA A 402 6.16 1.46 9.13
C ALA A 402 6.94 0.84 7.96
N CYS A 403 6.25 0.11 7.10
CA CYS A 403 6.82 -0.54 5.93
C CYS A 403 6.25 0.15 4.69
N VAL A 404 6.96 1.15 4.17
CA VAL A 404 6.44 2.03 3.11
C VAL A 404 7.53 2.31 2.09
N LEU A 405 7.18 2.26 0.81
CA LEU A 405 7.99 2.72 -0.30
C LEU A 405 7.21 3.78 -1.08
N ILE A 406 7.72 5.01 -1.15
CA ILE A 406 7.07 6.13 -1.85
C ILE A 406 7.94 6.51 -3.05
N GLN A 407 7.33 6.57 -4.23
CA GLN A 407 7.94 7.05 -5.46
C GLN A 407 7.36 8.44 -5.79
N ASP A 408 8.22 9.44 -5.68
CA ASP A 408 7.88 10.84 -5.92
C ASP A 408 6.59 11.24 -5.14
N ASP A 409 5.67 11.98 -5.77
CA ASP A 409 4.31 12.21 -5.27
C ASP A 409 3.24 11.40 -6.02
N GLU A 410 3.65 10.37 -6.77
CA GLU A 410 2.75 9.65 -7.69
C GLU A 410 2.21 8.35 -7.12
N ARG A 411 3.10 7.57 -6.49
CA ARG A 411 2.80 6.20 -6.06
C ARG A 411 3.35 5.93 -4.68
N ALA A 412 2.56 5.27 -3.85
CA ALA A 412 3.00 4.74 -2.58
C ALA A 412 2.65 3.27 -2.47
N PHE A 413 3.57 2.50 -1.92
CA PHE A 413 3.44 1.08 -1.67
C PHE A 413 3.55 0.85 -0.17
N VAL A 414 2.43 0.48 0.44
CA VAL A 414 2.30 0.32 1.89
C VAL A 414 2.19 -1.16 2.21
N GLY A 415 3.24 -1.68 2.84
CA GLY A 415 3.36 -3.09 3.18
C GLY A 415 3.04 -3.39 4.63
N THR A 416 2.76 -4.68 4.87
CA THR A 416 2.58 -5.21 6.22
C THR A 416 3.91 -5.56 6.89
N ARG A 417 4.94 -5.84 6.08
CA ARG A 417 6.31 -6.14 6.47
C ARG A 417 7.29 -5.41 5.56
N SER A 418 8.55 -5.29 5.97
CA SER A 418 9.55 -4.49 5.27
C SER A 418 9.76 -5.01 3.84
N VAL A 419 9.79 -4.10 2.87
CA VAL A 419 10.03 -4.45 1.46
C VAL A 419 11.48 -4.89 1.18
N LEU A 420 12.37 -4.64 2.14
CA LEU A 420 13.77 -5.10 2.16
C LEU A 420 13.99 -6.17 3.23
N ASP A 421 12.97 -6.98 3.51
CA ASP A 421 13.08 -8.21 4.30
C ASP A 421 13.14 -9.45 3.39
N PHE A 422 13.54 -10.60 3.95
CA PHE A 422 13.57 -11.87 3.21
C PHE A 422 12.17 -12.35 2.81
N ASP A 423 11.17 -12.07 3.64
CA ASP A 423 9.78 -12.49 3.46
C ASP A 423 8.87 -11.26 3.52
N PRO A 424 8.77 -10.50 2.41
CA PRO A 424 7.89 -9.34 2.34
C PRO A 424 6.44 -9.81 2.31
N GLY A 425 5.63 -9.32 3.24
CA GLY A 425 4.20 -9.59 3.29
C GLY A 425 3.43 -8.89 2.17
N GLY A 426 2.14 -9.21 2.05
CA GLY A 426 1.27 -8.52 1.11
C GLY A 426 1.15 -7.03 1.45
N SER A 427 0.78 -6.26 0.43
CA SER A 427 0.90 -4.80 0.42
C SER A 427 -0.26 -4.16 -0.36
N VAL A 428 -0.36 -2.84 -0.28
CA VAL A 428 -1.31 -2.06 -1.07
C VAL A 428 -0.55 -1.00 -1.86
N LEU A 429 -0.74 -1.01 -3.18
CA LEU A 429 -0.28 0.06 -4.05
C LEU A 429 -1.35 1.15 -4.13
N VAL A 430 -0.94 2.40 -3.99
CA VAL A 430 -1.81 3.58 -4.09
C VAL A 430 -1.26 4.53 -5.12
N GLN A 431 -2.15 5.09 -5.94
CA GLN A 431 -1.84 6.11 -6.94
C GLN A 431 -3.04 7.07 -7.13
N ALA A 432 -2.82 8.18 -7.82
CA ALA A 432 -3.91 9.09 -8.19
C ALA A 432 -5.00 8.34 -8.98
N ALA A 433 -6.26 8.65 -8.70
CA ALA A 433 -7.37 8.13 -9.50
C ALA A 433 -7.33 8.75 -10.92
N PRO A 434 -7.78 8.04 -11.97
CA PRO A 434 -7.65 8.48 -13.37
C PRO A 434 -8.21 9.86 -13.67
N ASP A 435 -9.27 10.26 -12.95
CA ASP A 435 -10.01 11.52 -13.18
C ASP A 435 -9.62 12.64 -12.20
N THR A 436 -8.57 12.47 -11.40
CA THR A 436 -8.14 13.45 -10.40
C THR A 436 -6.91 14.23 -10.89
N PRO A 437 -6.96 15.57 -11.00
CA PRO A 437 -5.88 16.39 -11.58
C PRO A 437 -4.64 16.57 -10.66
N GLY A 438 -4.48 15.77 -9.61
CA GLY A 438 -3.40 15.93 -8.63
C GLY A 438 -3.04 14.64 -7.91
N PRO A 439 -1.97 14.66 -7.10
CA PRO A 439 -1.52 13.48 -6.37
C PRO A 439 -2.57 13.04 -5.35
N ALA A 440 -2.63 11.75 -5.06
CA ALA A 440 -3.51 11.22 -4.03
C ALA A 440 -3.10 11.81 -2.66
N LEU A 441 -4.05 12.39 -1.92
CA LEU A 441 -3.77 13.07 -0.64
C LEU A 441 -3.10 12.16 0.39
N CYS A 442 -3.41 10.86 0.39
CA CYS A 442 -2.74 9.90 1.26
C CYS A 442 -1.24 9.76 0.98
N ILE A 443 -0.77 9.96 -0.25
CA ILE A 443 0.66 9.95 -0.60
C ILE A 443 1.33 11.19 -0.01
N VAL A 444 0.65 12.34 -0.08
CA VAL A 444 1.11 13.58 0.55
C VAL A 444 1.21 13.41 2.07
N ASP A 445 0.19 12.80 2.70
CA ASP A 445 0.20 12.50 4.13
C ASP A 445 1.37 11.57 4.52
N LEU A 446 1.67 10.56 3.68
CA LEU A 446 2.81 9.66 3.87
C LEU A 446 4.16 10.39 3.76
N LEU A 447 4.33 11.31 2.81
CA LEU A 447 5.55 12.12 2.67
C LEU A 447 5.73 13.07 3.85
N LEU A 448 4.65 13.71 4.31
CA LEU A 448 4.65 14.54 5.51
C LEU A 448 5.01 13.73 6.76
N TRP A 449 4.46 12.53 6.88
CA TRP A 449 4.82 11.59 7.93
C TRP A 449 6.31 11.23 7.89
N ALA A 450 6.86 10.89 6.72
CA ALA A 450 8.26 10.55 6.55
C ALA A 450 9.19 11.70 6.98
N ARG A 451 8.84 12.94 6.62
CA ARG A 451 9.53 14.15 7.05
C ARG A 451 9.46 14.38 8.56
N ARG A 452 8.33 14.06 9.20
CA ARG A 452 8.14 14.17 10.66
C ARG A 452 8.96 13.15 11.44
N VAL A 453 9.12 11.94 10.91
CA VAL A 453 9.78 10.81 11.60
C VAL A 453 11.30 10.80 11.40
N TYR A 454 11.82 11.51 10.39
CA TYR A 454 13.25 11.56 10.12
C TYR A 454 14.06 12.15 11.31
N PRO A 455 15.12 11.49 11.81
CA PRO A 455 15.82 11.88 13.04
C PRO A 455 16.45 13.29 13.06
N TYR A 456 16.89 13.80 11.91
CA TYR A 456 17.58 15.07 11.79
C TYR A 456 16.71 16.13 11.11
N ARG A 457 16.24 17.10 11.89
CA ARG A 457 15.33 18.16 11.39
C ARG A 457 15.91 19.03 10.27
N SER A 458 17.22 19.26 10.28
CA SER A 458 17.89 20.00 9.19
C SER A 458 17.74 19.27 7.85
N ASP A 459 17.86 17.95 7.90
CA ASP A 459 17.94 17.11 6.71
C ASP A 459 16.55 16.66 6.26
N SER A 460 15.60 16.54 7.19
CA SER A 460 14.20 16.22 6.87
C SER A 460 13.53 17.26 5.97
N ARG A 461 14.02 18.51 5.99
CA ARG A 461 13.58 19.58 5.08
C ARG A 461 13.83 19.29 3.60
N ARG A 462 14.77 18.37 3.30
CA ARG A 462 15.09 17.91 1.94
C ARG A 462 14.12 16.85 1.43
N ILE A 463 13.24 16.32 2.29
CA ILE A 463 12.16 15.42 1.88
C ILE A 463 11.06 16.29 1.25
N ALA A 464 10.80 16.03 -0.04
CA ALA A 464 9.87 16.78 -0.87
C ALA A 464 8.47 16.21 -0.64
N PHE A 465 7.46 17.07 -0.57
CA PHE A 465 6.09 16.61 -0.32
C PHE A 465 5.04 17.43 -1.07
N ARG A 466 5.39 18.63 -1.54
CA ARG A 466 4.48 19.46 -2.33
C ARG A 466 4.63 19.04 -3.79
N HIS A 467 3.50 18.99 -4.51
CA HIS A 467 3.50 18.73 -5.96
C HIS A 467 4.46 19.65 -6.74
N GLU A 468 4.57 20.91 -6.29
CA GLU A 468 5.49 21.91 -6.84
C GLU A 468 6.97 21.57 -6.62
N ASP A 469 7.32 20.88 -5.53
CA ASP A 469 8.70 20.46 -5.24
C ASP A 469 9.20 19.45 -6.29
N PHE A 470 8.28 18.77 -6.98
CA PHE A 470 8.54 17.84 -8.09
C PHE A 470 8.53 18.54 -9.47
N GLY A 471 8.48 19.88 -9.52
CA GLY A 471 8.51 20.67 -10.76
C GLY A 471 7.20 20.67 -11.54
N ARG A 472 6.06 20.38 -10.88
CA ARG A 472 4.76 20.19 -11.51
C ARG A 472 3.78 21.32 -11.14
N THR A 473 3.02 21.80 -12.12
CA THR A 473 2.07 22.89 -11.94
C THR A 473 0.73 22.36 -11.45
N ARG A 474 0.24 22.86 -10.30
CA ARG A 474 -1.08 22.49 -9.78
C ARG A 474 -2.18 23.21 -10.56
N GLU A 475 -2.98 22.50 -11.35
CA GLU A 475 -4.27 23.01 -11.79
C GLU A 475 -5.20 23.11 -10.57
N THR A 476 -5.49 24.35 -10.14
CA THR A 476 -6.32 24.61 -8.97
C THR A 476 -7.79 24.61 -9.36
N THR A 477 -8.28 23.48 -9.86
CA THR A 477 -9.70 23.27 -10.11
C THR A 477 -10.28 22.60 -8.87
N ALA A 478 -11.08 23.33 -8.10
CA ALA A 478 -11.81 22.73 -6.98
C ALA A 478 -12.76 21.67 -7.55
N ALA A 479 -12.56 20.41 -7.19
CA ALA A 479 -13.51 19.35 -7.55
C ALA A 479 -14.89 19.74 -7.00
N PRO A 480 -15.97 19.60 -7.79
CA PRO A 480 -17.31 19.78 -7.25
C PRO A 480 -17.52 18.78 -6.10
N GLY A 481 -18.03 19.26 -4.97
CA GLY A 481 -18.35 18.39 -3.81
C GLY A 481 -19.29 17.26 -4.22
N LEU A 482 -19.13 16.10 -3.59
CA LEU A 482 -19.95 14.92 -3.88
C LEU A 482 -21.41 15.15 -3.47
N VAL A 483 -21.61 15.99 -2.46
CA VAL A 483 -22.93 16.49 -2.06
C VAL A 483 -23.24 17.76 -2.86
N PRO A 484 -24.20 17.73 -3.81
CA PRO A 484 -24.61 18.94 -4.49
C PRO A 484 -25.18 19.94 -3.46
N PRO A 485 -24.94 21.26 -3.63
CA PRO A 485 -25.47 22.27 -2.72
C PRO A 485 -27.00 22.28 -2.78
N GLY A 486 -27.63 21.53 -1.88
CA GLY A 486 -29.07 21.48 -1.69
C GLY A 486 -29.50 22.43 -0.57
N ARG A 487 -30.67 23.04 -0.71
CA ARG A 487 -31.29 23.79 0.39
C ARG A 487 -31.70 22.81 1.48
N LEU A 488 -31.19 23.02 2.71
CA LEU A 488 -31.66 22.27 3.87
C LEU A 488 -33.11 22.66 4.20
N PRO A 489 -33.97 21.71 4.61
CA PRO A 489 -35.36 21.98 4.93
C PRO A 489 -35.46 23.04 6.03
N THR A 490 -36.41 23.94 5.86
CA THR A 490 -36.77 24.95 6.85
C THR A 490 -38.26 24.89 7.08
N LEU A 491 -38.72 24.98 8.32
CA LEU A 491 -40.15 25.06 8.61
C LEU A 491 -40.80 26.23 7.85
N ALA A 492 -41.93 25.96 7.20
CA ALA A 492 -42.63 26.96 6.39
C ALA A 492 -43.06 28.18 7.23
N ALA A 493 -43.08 29.36 6.62
CA ALA A 493 -43.65 30.55 7.24
C ALA A 493 -45.14 30.30 7.52
N GLY A 494 -45.57 30.40 8.78
CA GLY A 494 -46.94 30.07 9.20
C GLY A 494 -47.19 28.59 9.52
N TRP A 495 -46.15 27.77 9.74
CA TRP A 495 -46.31 26.35 10.09
C TRP A 495 -47.19 26.08 11.32
N ARG A 496 -47.37 27.09 12.19
CA ARG A 496 -48.23 27.03 13.37
C ARG A 496 -49.73 27.07 13.04
N ASP A 497 -50.09 27.54 11.84
CA ASP A 497 -51.47 27.69 11.38
C ASP A 497 -52.07 26.36 10.89
N ASP A 498 -51.25 25.48 10.28
CA ASP A 498 -51.60 24.10 9.93
C ASP A 498 -50.44 23.15 10.25
N GLN A 499 -50.39 22.73 11.51
CA GLN A 499 -49.30 21.91 12.05
C GLN A 499 -49.24 20.50 11.44
N VAL A 500 -50.37 19.97 10.97
CA VAL A 500 -50.43 18.61 10.41
C VAL A 500 -49.87 18.61 8.99
N ALA A 501 -50.32 19.54 8.13
CA ALA A 501 -49.81 19.66 6.77
C ALA A 501 -48.34 20.08 6.76
N ALA A 502 -47.95 21.02 7.62
CA ALA A 502 -46.56 21.45 7.76
C ALA A 502 -45.65 20.30 8.18
N ARG A 503 -46.08 19.45 9.12
CA ARG A 503 -45.29 18.27 9.55
C ARG A 503 -45.13 17.23 8.45
N VAL A 504 -46.17 16.95 7.66
CA VAL A 504 -46.10 15.98 6.55
C VAL A 504 -45.14 16.46 5.46
N MET A 505 -45.24 17.73 5.05
CA MET A 505 -44.31 18.30 4.06
C MET A 505 -42.88 18.34 4.57
N TRP A 506 -42.68 18.78 5.81
CA TRP A 506 -41.38 18.82 6.46
C TRP A 506 -40.73 17.43 6.59
N ALA A 507 -41.51 16.39 6.95
CA ALA A 507 -41.02 15.02 6.99
C ALA A 507 -40.56 14.53 5.60
N ALA A 508 -41.36 14.78 4.55
CA ALA A 508 -41.01 14.40 3.18
C ALA A 508 -39.73 15.12 2.68
N GLU A 509 -39.55 16.40 2.99
CA GLU A 509 -38.33 17.14 2.65
C GLU A 509 -37.09 16.57 3.36
N TRP A 510 -37.23 16.13 4.62
CA TRP A 510 -36.15 15.46 5.36
C TRP A 510 -35.86 14.04 4.86
N GLU A 511 -36.87 13.31 4.40
CA GLU A 511 -36.70 12.01 3.75
C GLU A 511 -35.87 12.14 2.45
N ASP A 512 -36.14 13.17 1.64
CA ASP A 512 -35.35 13.48 0.44
C ASP A 512 -33.89 13.84 0.77
N VAL A 513 -33.65 14.64 1.81
CA VAL A 513 -32.30 14.98 2.27
C VAL A 513 -31.56 13.73 2.73
N ASN A 514 -32.22 12.89 3.53
CA ASN A 514 -31.65 11.64 4.01
C ASN A 514 -31.30 10.71 2.85
N ALA A 515 -32.20 10.53 1.89
CA ALA A 515 -31.97 9.70 0.71
C ALA A 515 -30.78 10.19 -0.11
N ARG A 516 -30.62 11.52 -0.28
CA ARG A 516 -29.45 12.11 -0.96
C ARG A 516 -28.14 11.85 -0.20
N LEU A 517 -28.11 12.07 1.12
CA LEU A 517 -26.89 11.89 1.91
C LEU A 517 -26.51 10.42 2.05
N VAL A 518 -27.48 9.53 2.27
CA VAL A 518 -27.25 8.08 2.26
C VAL A 518 -26.79 7.60 0.88
N GLY A 519 -27.36 8.15 -0.20
CA GLY A 519 -26.89 7.92 -1.57
C GLY A 519 -25.44 8.37 -1.78
N ALA A 520 -25.04 9.51 -1.21
CA ALA A 520 -23.65 9.99 -1.28
C ALA A 520 -22.69 9.11 -0.46
N VAL A 521 -23.12 8.59 0.69
CA VAL A 521 -22.38 7.58 1.46
C VAL A 521 -22.20 6.28 0.68
N ALA A 522 -23.24 5.81 -0.02
CA ALA A 522 -23.14 4.66 -0.90
C ALA A 522 -22.18 4.93 -2.07
N ALA A 523 -22.27 6.11 -2.69
CA ALA A 523 -21.36 6.51 -3.75
C ALA A 523 -19.89 6.51 -3.31
N LEU A 524 -19.58 6.84 -2.03
CA LEU A 524 -18.22 6.71 -1.47
C LEU A 524 -17.68 5.27 -1.45
N ARG A 525 -18.55 4.27 -1.44
CA ARG A 525 -18.17 2.85 -1.44
C ARG A 525 -17.99 2.31 -2.86
N ASP A 526 -18.63 2.93 -3.83
CA ASP A 526 -18.59 2.56 -5.23
C ASP A 526 -17.46 3.30 -5.98
N GLY A 527 -16.89 2.68 -7.01
CA GLY A 527 -15.84 3.27 -7.85
C GLY A 527 -14.45 3.28 -7.21
N ALA A 528 -13.64 4.30 -7.51
CA ALA A 528 -12.27 4.41 -6.98
C ALA A 528 -12.29 4.57 -5.45
N PRO A 529 -11.63 3.73 -4.64
CA PRO A 529 -11.79 3.77 -3.19
C PRO A 529 -11.31 5.07 -2.55
N VAL A 530 -11.81 5.36 -1.35
CA VAL A 530 -11.26 6.39 -0.47
C VAL A 530 -10.10 5.79 0.30
N VAL A 531 -8.91 6.40 0.23
CA VAL A 531 -7.69 5.89 0.86
C VAL A 531 -7.11 6.94 1.79
N ARG A 532 -6.94 6.59 3.07
CA ARG A 532 -6.36 7.47 4.09
C ARG A 532 -5.15 6.82 4.74
N MET A 533 -4.14 7.63 5.07
CA MET A 533 -3.09 7.20 5.98
C MET A 533 -3.68 6.98 7.38
N THR A 534 -3.19 5.97 8.08
CA THR A 534 -3.55 5.62 9.45
C THR A 534 -2.27 5.42 10.24
N ASP A 535 -2.21 6.00 11.44
CA ASP A 535 -1.13 5.81 12.41
C ASP A 535 -1.57 5.01 13.64
N ASP A 536 -0.68 4.81 14.61
CA ASP A 536 -0.93 3.98 15.80
C ASP A 536 -2.25 4.29 16.54
N ALA A 537 -2.61 5.57 16.66
CA ALA A 537 -3.82 5.98 17.36
C ALA A 537 -5.05 5.66 16.50
N ASP A 538 -4.99 6.01 15.22
CA ASP A 538 -6.06 5.74 14.26
C ASP A 538 -6.31 4.23 14.08
N TYR A 539 -5.28 3.38 14.14
CA TYR A 539 -5.43 1.91 14.11
C TYR A 539 -6.27 1.40 15.28
N ARG A 540 -5.95 1.85 16.50
CA ARG A 540 -6.68 1.45 17.70
C ARG A 540 -8.13 1.93 17.64
N ASP A 541 -8.36 3.17 17.23
CA ASP A 541 -9.70 3.72 17.01
C ASP A 541 -10.49 2.89 16.00
N ALA A 542 -9.90 2.61 14.84
CA ALA A 542 -10.53 1.84 13.78
C ALA A 542 -10.84 0.40 14.23
N ILE A 543 -9.94 -0.25 14.98
CA ILE A 543 -10.19 -1.57 15.59
C ILE A 543 -11.39 -1.53 16.53
N HIS A 544 -11.43 -0.55 17.43
CA HIS A 544 -12.54 -0.42 18.38
C HIS A 544 -13.87 -0.15 17.66
N GLN A 545 -13.86 0.72 16.66
CA GLN A 545 -15.03 0.99 15.81
C GLN A 545 -15.47 -0.27 15.06
N ALA A 546 -14.53 -1.00 14.45
CA ALA A 546 -14.80 -2.26 13.76
C ALA A 546 -15.23 -3.40 14.68
N LEU A 547 -15.04 -3.31 16.01
CA LEU A 547 -15.56 -4.31 16.96
C LEU A 547 -16.89 -3.87 17.61
N GLY A 548 -17.15 -2.56 17.65
CA GLY A 548 -18.37 -1.96 18.18
C GLY A 548 -19.48 -1.72 17.15
N GLY A 549 -19.13 -1.68 15.86
CA GLY A 549 -20.03 -1.37 14.75
C GLY A 549 -21.11 -2.41 14.48
N ALA A 550 -22.20 -1.99 13.83
CA ALA A 550 -23.12 -2.93 13.18
C ALA A 550 -22.47 -3.33 11.85
N MET A 551 -22.07 -4.60 11.73
CA MET A 551 -21.41 -5.12 10.53
C MET A 551 -21.97 -6.50 10.22
N ASN A 552 -21.96 -6.84 8.93
CA ASN A 552 -22.36 -8.17 8.48
C ASN A 552 -21.18 -9.13 8.44
N ARG A 553 -19.97 -8.62 8.21
CA ARG A 553 -18.75 -9.41 8.02
C ARG A 553 -17.55 -8.75 8.67
N LEU A 554 -16.70 -9.57 9.27
CA LEU A 554 -15.44 -9.14 9.87
C LEU A 554 -14.36 -10.19 9.59
N ALA A 555 -13.24 -9.77 9.03
CA ALA A 555 -12.03 -10.57 8.92
C ALA A 555 -10.90 -9.92 9.72
N ILE A 556 -10.21 -10.69 10.55
CA ILE A 556 -8.97 -10.27 11.22
C ILE A 556 -7.86 -11.23 10.83
N THR A 557 -6.80 -10.70 10.24
CA THR A 557 -5.64 -11.44 9.77
C THR A 557 -4.38 -10.86 10.37
N ASP A 558 -3.51 -11.71 10.90
CA ASP A 558 -2.28 -11.29 11.53
C ASP A 558 -1.18 -12.35 11.41
N ASP A 559 0.07 -11.90 11.32
CA ASP A 559 1.24 -12.78 11.28
C ASP A 559 1.77 -13.08 12.69
N ARG A 560 1.17 -12.46 13.72
CA ARG A 560 1.45 -12.62 15.14
C ARG A 560 0.16 -12.67 15.94
N ALA A 561 0.19 -13.31 17.10
CA ALA A 561 -0.91 -13.30 18.04
C ALA A 561 -0.38 -13.46 19.47
N ASP A 562 -0.84 -12.60 20.38
CA ASP A 562 -0.52 -12.63 21.80
C ASP A 562 -1.77 -13.03 22.60
N ARG A 563 -1.60 -13.95 23.56
CA ARG A 563 -2.72 -14.50 24.35
C ARG A 563 -3.42 -13.46 25.23
N ILE A 564 -2.76 -12.37 25.60
CA ILE A 564 -3.35 -11.28 26.40
C ILE A 564 -4.32 -10.47 25.53
N VAL A 565 -3.96 -10.20 24.28
CA VAL A 565 -4.82 -9.51 23.31
C VAL A 565 -5.94 -10.44 22.85
N CYS A 566 -5.60 -11.69 22.54
CA CYS A 566 -6.53 -12.79 22.26
C CYS A 566 -7.16 -13.37 23.54
N GLY A 567 -7.65 -12.49 24.41
CA GLY A 567 -8.26 -12.84 25.69
C GLY A 567 -9.80 -12.77 25.68
N ASP A 568 -10.38 -12.88 26.87
CA ASP A 568 -11.82 -12.86 27.10
C ASP A 568 -12.54 -11.59 26.60
N PHE A 569 -11.83 -10.44 26.55
CA PHE A 569 -12.40 -9.19 26.04
C PHE A 569 -12.69 -9.28 24.54
N LEU A 570 -11.68 -9.60 23.73
CA LEU A 570 -11.83 -9.77 22.29
C LEU A 570 -12.82 -10.90 21.98
N ALA A 571 -12.72 -12.01 22.72
CA ALA A 571 -13.65 -13.14 22.57
C ALA A 571 -15.11 -12.71 22.76
N ARG A 572 -15.43 -11.94 23.81
CA ARG A 572 -16.80 -11.44 24.05
C ARG A 572 -17.29 -10.52 22.94
N ARG A 573 -16.45 -9.58 22.49
CA ARG A 573 -16.83 -8.64 21.42
C ARG A 573 -17.11 -9.36 20.10
N LEU A 574 -16.26 -10.30 19.72
CA LEU A 574 -16.47 -11.15 18.55
C LEU A 574 -17.70 -12.05 18.72
N ARG A 575 -17.90 -12.66 19.88
CA ARG A 575 -19.09 -13.48 20.17
C ARG A 575 -20.38 -12.69 20.00
N LEU A 576 -20.44 -11.47 20.52
CA LEU A 576 -21.59 -10.58 20.36
C LEU A 576 -21.92 -10.32 18.88
N ARG A 577 -20.90 -10.19 18.02
CA ARG A 577 -21.11 -10.02 16.57
C ARG A 577 -21.57 -11.33 15.91
N LEU A 578 -20.97 -12.45 16.27
CA LEU A 578 -21.36 -13.77 15.78
C LEU A 578 -22.82 -14.10 16.14
N ASP A 579 -23.22 -13.80 17.38
CA ASP A 579 -24.58 -14.01 17.89
C ASP A 579 -25.59 -13.04 17.24
N ALA A 580 -25.15 -11.85 16.84
CA ALA A 580 -25.94 -10.91 16.04
C ALA A 580 -26.05 -11.31 14.54
N GLY A 581 -25.44 -12.43 14.13
CA GLY A 581 -25.52 -12.97 12.77
C GLY A 581 -24.38 -12.55 11.84
N ALA A 582 -23.33 -11.89 12.33
CA ALA A 582 -22.18 -11.51 11.52
C ALA A 582 -21.30 -12.73 11.17
N VAL A 583 -20.71 -12.74 9.98
CA VAL A 583 -19.73 -13.75 9.55
C VAL A 583 -18.33 -13.30 9.98
N LEU A 584 -17.64 -14.14 10.76
CA LEU A 584 -16.32 -13.83 11.30
C LEU A 584 -15.26 -14.74 10.68
N HIS A 585 -14.21 -14.14 10.11
CA HIS A 585 -13.01 -14.83 9.63
C HIS A 585 -11.80 -14.45 10.50
N LEU A 586 -11.05 -15.45 10.97
CA LEU A 586 -9.83 -15.23 11.75
C LEU A 586 -8.67 -16.00 11.12
N HIS A 587 -7.53 -15.35 10.93
CA HIS A 587 -6.29 -15.98 10.47
C HIS A 587 -5.11 -15.48 11.29
N HIS A 588 -4.55 -16.33 12.14
CA HIS A 588 -3.39 -15.99 12.95
C HIS A 588 -2.61 -17.26 13.37
N PRO A 589 -1.33 -17.14 13.76
CA PRO A 589 -0.56 -18.29 14.21
C PRO A 589 -1.13 -18.88 15.51
N ALA A 590 -0.76 -20.13 15.82
CA ALA A 590 -1.17 -20.77 17.06
C ALA A 590 -0.74 -19.96 18.28
N LEU A 591 -1.66 -19.74 19.21
CA LEU A 591 -1.36 -19.10 20.48
C LEU A 591 -0.53 -20.04 21.36
N PRO A 592 0.43 -19.52 22.17
CA PRO A 592 1.12 -20.32 23.16
C PRO A 592 0.14 -21.06 24.08
N ALA A 593 0.52 -22.26 24.53
CA ALA A 593 -0.30 -23.08 25.42
C ALA A 593 -0.65 -22.30 26.70
N PRO A 594 -1.91 -22.37 27.18
CA PRO A 594 -2.31 -21.64 28.37
C PRO A 594 -1.61 -22.21 29.62
N LEU A 595 -1.27 -21.33 30.56
CA LEU A 595 -0.78 -21.71 31.90
C LEU A 595 -1.90 -22.22 32.82
N SER A 596 -3.17 -22.17 32.39
CA SER A 596 -4.39 -22.52 33.15
C SER A 596 -5.46 -23.09 32.21
N GLU A 597 -6.70 -23.32 32.69
CA GLU A 597 -7.81 -23.84 31.88
C GLU A 597 -8.07 -23.00 30.60
N PRO A 598 -8.56 -23.65 29.52
CA PRO A 598 -8.89 -22.97 28.26
C PRO A 598 -9.87 -21.80 28.47
N GLY A 599 -9.57 -20.66 27.86
CA GLY A 599 -10.33 -19.41 28.02
C GLY A 599 -11.43 -19.22 26.98
N LYS A 600 -12.23 -18.14 27.10
CA LYS A 600 -13.36 -17.88 26.18
C LYS A 600 -12.94 -17.67 24.73
N TYR A 601 -11.69 -17.26 24.50
CA TYR A 601 -11.15 -17.14 23.15
C TYR A 601 -10.92 -18.52 22.51
N ASP A 602 -10.45 -19.52 23.29
CA ASP A 602 -10.27 -20.88 22.80
C ASP A 602 -11.63 -21.51 22.41
N ASP A 603 -12.70 -21.23 23.16
CA ASP A 603 -14.09 -21.61 22.83
C ASP A 603 -14.58 -20.97 21.53
N LEU A 604 -14.29 -19.67 21.33
CA LEU A 604 -14.61 -18.96 20.09
C LEU A 604 -13.88 -19.59 18.90
N LEU A 605 -12.58 -19.89 19.04
CA LEU A 605 -11.80 -20.56 17.99
C LEU A 605 -12.36 -21.94 17.64
N ALA A 606 -12.78 -22.72 18.64
CA ALA A 606 -13.43 -24.01 18.41
C ALA A 606 -14.72 -23.88 17.58
N ASP A 607 -15.49 -22.82 17.81
CA ASP A 607 -16.70 -22.53 17.04
C ASP A 607 -16.41 -22.10 15.60
N LEU A 608 -15.43 -21.22 15.40
CA LEU A 608 -15.01 -20.76 14.07
C LEU A 608 -14.35 -21.88 13.24
N ARG A 609 -13.63 -22.82 13.90
CA ARG A 609 -13.13 -24.05 13.25
C ARG A 609 -14.28 -24.90 12.70
N ARG A 610 -15.36 -25.09 13.47
CA ARG A 610 -16.56 -25.82 13.00
C ARG A 610 -17.21 -25.13 11.81
N ARG A 611 -17.20 -23.80 11.77
CA ARG A 611 -17.74 -22.97 10.68
C ARG A 611 -16.79 -22.82 9.49
N ARG A 612 -15.55 -23.34 9.56
CA ARG A 612 -14.48 -23.22 8.56
C ARG A 612 -14.06 -21.78 8.26
N THR A 613 -14.22 -20.87 9.22
CA THR A 613 -13.82 -19.46 9.07
C THR A 613 -12.60 -19.09 9.91
N TYR A 614 -12.01 -20.05 10.63
CA TYR A 614 -10.69 -19.91 11.28
C TYR A 614 -9.61 -20.63 10.48
N ARG A 615 -8.47 -19.95 10.27
CA ARG A 615 -7.23 -20.50 9.71
C ARG A 615 -6.11 -20.32 10.71
N GLU A 616 -5.41 -21.41 10.98
CA GLU A 616 -4.22 -21.39 11.83
C GLU A 616 -2.99 -21.32 10.94
N GLY A 617 -2.16 -20.30 11.14
CA GLY A 617 -0.99 -20.06 10.31
C GLY A 617 -0.55 -18.61 10.37
N ARG A 618 0.68 -18.35 9.94
CA ARG A 618 1.21 -17.00 9.82
C ARG A 618 0.55 -16.33 8.61
N ALA A 619 -0.30 -15.33 8.84
CA ALA A 619 -0.92 -14.61 7.72
C ALA A 619 0.14 -13.81 6.94
N GLU A 620 0.02 -13.79 5.62
CA GLU A 620 0.91 -13.01 4.76
C GLU A 620 0.64 -11.50 4.85
N VAL A 621 -0.53 -11.12 5.35
CA VAL A 621 -1.04 -9.76 5.46
C VAL A 621 -1.59 -9.53 6.86
N ARG A 622 -1.23 -8.40 7.46
CA ARG A 622 -1.87 -7.85 8.66
C ARG A 622 -3.02 -6.95 8.23
N ALA A 623 -4.25 -7.32 8.55
CA ALA A 623 -5.41 -6.54 8.18
C ALA A 623 -6.63 -6.82 9.03
N ILE A 624 -7.51 -5.81 9.09
CA ILE A 624 -8.89 -5.93 9.55
C ILE A 624 -9.78 -5.49 8.40
N VAL A 625 -10.76 -6.32 8.05
CA VAL A 625 -11.73 -6.01 7.01
C VAL A 625 -13.12 -6.06 7.62
N SER A 626 -13.89 -4.97 7.53
CA SER A 626 -15.27 -4.88 8.00
C SER A 626 -16.15 -4.40 6.86
N ASP A 627 -17.02 -5.28 6.36
CA ASP A 627 -17.88 -5.06 5.18
C ASP A 627 -17.16 -4.44 3.95
N HIS A 628 -17.10 -3.10 3.87
CA HIS A 628 -16.48 -2.32 2.79
C HIS A 628 -15.22 -1.55 3.20
N GLU A 629 -14.79 -1.69 4.44
CA GLU A 629 -13.64 -1.02 5.03
C GLU A 629 -12.49 -2.02 5.20
N VAL A 630 -11.32 -1.66 4.72
CA VAL A 630 -10.06 -2.41 4.88
C VAL A 630 -9.07 -1.55 5.61
N LEU A 631 -8.56 -2.07 6.72
CA LEU A 631 -7.48 -1.47 7.48
C LEU A 631 -6.26 -2.40 7.39
N THR A 632 -5.16 -1.93 6.81
CA THR A 632 -3.97 -2.77 6.59
C THR A 632 -2.68 -1.97 6.66
N GLY A 633 -1.58 -2.62 7.03
CA GLY A 633 -0.25 -2.03 7.10
C GLY A 633 0.62 -2.70 8.14
N SER A 634 1.58 -1.95 8.70
CA SER A 634 2.59 -2.51 9.60
C SER A 634 2.06 -2.87 11.00
N TYR A 635 0.88 -2.39 11.40
CA TYR A 635 0.28 -2.65 12.71
C TYR A 635 -0.24 -4.09 12.81
N SER A 636 0.01 -4.74 13.95
CA SER A 636 -0.41 -6.12 14.24
C SER A 636 -1.63 -6.09 15.18
N PRO A 637 -2.86 -6.33 14.68
CA PRO A 637 -4.08 -6.22 15.48
C PRO A 637 -4.19 -7.19 16.66
N LEU A 638 -3.49 -8.31 16.63
CA LEU A 638 -3.56 -9.39 17.62
C LEU A 638 -2.27 -9.52 18.46
N ASP A 639 -1.24 -8.71 18.21
CA ASP A 639 -0.01 -8.67 19.01
C ASP A 639 -0.09 -7.61 20.11
N ARG A 640 0.62 -7.83 21.22
CA ARG A 640 0.64 -6.89 22.32
C ARG A 640 1.53 -5.69 21.97
N PRO A 641 1.06 -4.44 22.10
CA PRO A 641 1.94 -3.29 22.00
C PRO A 641 2.99 -3.38 23.11
N THR A 642 4.27 -3.50 22.74
CA THR A 642 5.36 -3.58 23.72
C THR A 642 5.38 -2.30 24.57
N ALA A 643 5.57 -2.43 25.89
CA ALA A 643 5.58 -1.28 26.81
C ALA A 643 6.64 -0.19 26.45
N ARG A 644 7.63 -0.53 25.62
CA ARG A 644 8.63 0.41 25.06
C ARG A 644 8.15 1.17 23.82
N SER A 645 7.18 0.65 23.07
CA SER A 645 6.50 1.35 21.96
C SER A 645 5.61 2.48 22.46
N VAL A 646 5.15 2.39 23.72
CA VAL A 646 4.31 3.40 24.35
C VAL A 646 5.14 4.65 24.70
N ALA A 647 6.40 4.46 25.12
CA ALA A 647 7.32 5.54 25.52
C ALA A 647 7.98 6.30 24.34
N SER A 648 7.66 5.99 23.08
CA SER A 648 8.15 6.75 21.92
C SER A 648 7.14 7.78 21.46
N SER A 649 7.55 9.05 21.45
CA SER A 649 6.76 10.22 21.06
C SER A 649 6.39 10.32 19.57
N HIS A 650 6.63 9.27 18.77
CA HIS A 650 6.39 9.26 17.31
C HIS A 650 5.62 7.99 16.93
N SER A 651 4.73 8.09 15.93
CA SER A 651 3.97 6.94 15.43
C SER A 651 4.91 5.88 14.86
N GLY A 652 4.96 4.73 15.53
CA GLY A 652 5.78 3.60 15.13
C GLY A 652 5.19 2.94 13.89
N HIS A 653 3.89 2.70 13.85
CA HIS A 653 3.22 2.08 12.71
C HIS A 653 2.55 3.10 11.80
N VAL A 654 2.48 2.70 10.53
CA VAL A 654 1.69 3.35 9.49
C VAL A 654 1.01 2.27 8.68
N GLY A 655 -0.19 2.59 8.20
CA GLY A 655 -0.71 2.02 6.98
C GLY A 655 -1.93 2.75 6.46
N LEU A 656 -2.89 2.01 5.92
CA LEU A 656 -3.98 2.55 5.14
C LEU A 656 -5.33 2.10 5.68
N HIS A 657 -6.25 3.05 5.78
CA HIS A 657 -7.68 2.80 5.90
C HIS A 657 -8.32 3.07 4.53
N VAL A 658 -8.83 2.02 3.91
CA VAL A 658 -9.42 2.02 2.57
C VAL A 658 -10.91 1.72 2.66
N LEU A 659 -11.74 2.65 2.20
CA LEU A 659 -13.19 2.46 2.05
C LEU A 659 -13.52 2.23 0.57
N GLY A 660 -14.02 1.05 0.24
CA GLY A 660 -14.43 0.71 -1.12
C GLY A 660 -14.88 -0.75 -1.24
N ALA A 661 -16.07 -0.98 -1.80
CA ALA A 661 -16.67 -2.31 -1.88
C ALA A 661 -15.87 -3.25 -2.79
N ASP A 662 -15.52 -2.80 -4.00
CA ASP A 662 -14.75 -3.59 -4.96
C ASP A 662 -13.33 -3.87 -4.45
N PHE A 663 -12.71 -2.88 -3.79
CA PHE A 663 -11.41 -3.04 -3.16
C PHE A 663 -11.46 -4.07 -2.03
N ALA A 664 -12.45 -4.00 -1.14
CA ALA A 664 -12.60 -4.96 -0.04
C ALA A 664 -12.74 -6.39 -0.56
N VAL A 665 -13.54 -6.60 -1.61
CA VAL A 665 -13.69 -7.91 -2.27
C VAL A 665 -12.39 -8.39 -2.91
N ALA A 666 -11.67 -7.51 -3.62
CA ALA A 666 -10.38 -7.87 -4.22
C ALA A 666 -9.33 -8.20 -3.14
N PHE A 667 -9.27 -7.42 -2.07
CA PHE A 667 -8.36 -7.59 -0.95
C PHE A 667 -8.66 -8.88 -0.17
N THR A 668 -9.92 -9.20 0.11
CA THR A 668 -10.25 -10.44 0.82
C THR A 668 -9.94 -11.69 0.00
N ARG A 669 -9.98 -11.61 -1.34
CA ARG A 669 -9.49 -12.69 -2.22
C ARG A 669 -8.00 -12.94 -2.06
N THR A 670 -7.17 -11.90 -1.89
CA THR A 670 -5.73 -12.09 -1.61
C THR A 670 -5.48 -12.70 -0.23
N LEU A 671 -6.43 -12.55 0.71
CA LEU A 671 -6.42 -13.28 2.00
C LEU A 671 -6.94 -14.72 1.89
N GLY A 672 -7.38 -15.14 0.69
CA GLY A 672 -8.01 -16.43 0.42
C GLY A 672 -9.44 -16.55 0.96
N ILE A 673 -10.15 -15.44 1.20
CA ILE A 673 -11.55 -15.39 1.66
C ILE A 673 -12.44 -15.15 0.43
N ALA A 674 -12.88 -16.23 -0.20
CA ALA A 674 -13.59 -16.19 -1.49
C ALA A 674 -15.09 -15.81 -1.36
N ASP A 675 -15.69 -16.04 -0.20
CA ASP A 675 -17.11 -15.85 0.09
C ASP A 675 -17.49 -14.41 0.43
N TRP A 676 -16.53 -13.48 0.47
CA TRP A 676 -16.75 -12.08 0.86
C TRP A 676 -17.77 -11.33 -0.03
N ALA A 677 -17.93 -11.72 -1.30
CA ALA A 677 -18.85 -11.09 -2.24
C ALA A 677 -20.33 -11.53 -2.10
N ALA A 678 -20.63 -12.56 -1.29
CA ALA A 678 -21.95 -13.18 -1.24
C ALA A 678 -22.93 -12.45 -0.28
N LEU A 679 -23.30 -11.20 -0.52
CA LEU A 679 -24.47 -10.61 0.15
C LEU A 679 -25.76 -11.15 -0.52
N PRO A 680 -26.77 -11.60 0.25
CA PRO A 680 -28.15 -11.50 -0.23
C PRO A 680 -28.47 -10.01 -0.33
N ALA A 681 -28.98 -9.56 -1.48
CA ALA A 681 -29.43 -8.18 -1.63
C ALA A 681 -30.34 -7.79 -0.46
N PRO A 682 -30.13 -6.62 0.19
CA PRO A 682 -31.14 -6.10 1.09
C PRO A 682 -32.47 -6.03 0.33
N ALA A 683 -33.56 -6.42 0.99
CA ALA A 683 -34.90 -6.41 0.40
C ALA A 683 -35.11 -5.11 -0.37
N GLN A 684 -35.39 -5.23 -1.67
CA GLN A 684 -35.52 -4.10 -2.58
C GLN A 684 -36.43 -3.04 -1.97
N PRO A 685 -36.01 -1.76 -1.87
CA PRO A 685 -36.94 -0.68 -1.64
C PRO A 685 -37.90 -0.63 -2.84
N VAL A 686 -39.19 -0.60 -2.54
CA VAL A 686 -40.30 -0.52 -3.49
C VAL A 686 -39.98 0.50 -4.58
N GLU A 687 -39.90 0.04 -5.83
CA GLU A 687 -39.69 0.88 -7.01
C GLU A 687 -40.77 1.98 -7.06
N ALA A 688 -40.40 3.18 -6.62
CA ALA A 688 -41.14 4.39 -6.92
C ALA A 688 -40.97 4.69 -8.41
N SER A 689 -42.05 4.46 -9.14
CA SER A 689 -42.25 4.76 -10.55
C SER A 689 -41.63 6.10 -10.97
N ARG A 690 -40.59 6.08 -11.81
CA ARG A 690 -40.19 7.23 -12.62
C ARG A 690 -40.76 7.10 -14.05
N PRO A 691 -41.25 8.19 -14.64
CA PRO A 691 -41.88 8.18 -15.96
C PRO A 691 -40.84 7.99 -17.08
N LYS A 692 -41.23 7.21 -18.09
CA LYS A 692 -40.45 6.94 -19.31
C LYS A 692 -40.22 8.22 -20.12
N GLU A 693 -38.99 8.68 -20.20
CA GLU A 693 -38.55 9.60 -21.25
C GLU A 693 -38.13 8.80 -22.49
N GLN A 694 -38.84 9.06 -23.59
CA GLN A 694 -38.54 8.51 -24.92
C GLN A 694 -37.22 9.11 -25.43
N VAL A 695 -36.19 8.28 -25.55
CA VAL A 695 -34.99 8.61 -26.32
C VAL A 695 -35.25 8.29 -27.78
N VAL A 696 -35.28 9.37 -28.58
CA VAL A 696 -35.31 9.37 -30.04
C VAL A 696 -34.04 8.70 -30.56
N SER A 697 -34.20 7.68 -31.41
CA SER A 697 -33.12 7.06 -32.17
C SER A 697 -32.52 8.04 -33.18
N THR A 698 -31.20 8.17 -33.20
CA THR A 698 -30.44 8.70 -34.35
C THR A 698 -29.25 7.79 -34.67
N ASP A 699 -29.22 7.34 -35.94
CA ASP A 699 -28.12 6.82 -36.77
C ASP A 699 -27.06 5.86 -36.19
N THR A 700 -27.26 4.56 -36.44
CA THR A 700 -26.35 3.43 -36.13
C THR A 700 -25.29 3.12 -37.19
N GLY A 701 -25.12 3.93 -38.24
CA GLY A 701 -24.26 3.58 -39.39
C GLY A 701 -22.77 3.91 -39.24
N THR A 702 -22.42 5.00 -38.55
CA THR A 702 -21.05 5.55 -38.53
C THR A 702 -20.30 5.28 -37.22
N ALA A 703 -21.03 5.15 -36.10
CA ALA A 703 -20.46 4.89 -34.78
C ALA A 703 -19.89 3.46 -34.63
N ALA A 704 -20.49 2.45 -35.28
CA ALA A 704 -20.06 1.06 -35.16
C ALA A 704 -18.70 0.73 -35.81
N ARG A 705 -18.19 1.58 -36.72
CA ARG A 705 -16.90 1.37 -37.42
C ARG A 705 -15.70 2.07 -36.74
N LEU A 706 -15.93 2.97 -35.80
CA LEU A 706 -14.88 3.70 -35.08
C LEU A 706 -14.11 2.84 -34.06
N PRO A 707 -14.76 1.96 -33.26
CA PRO A 707 -14.07 1.15 -32.23
C PRO A 707 -13.04 0.18 -32.82
N TRP A 708 -13.39 -0.53 -33.90
CA TRP A 708 -12.51 -1.52 -34.53
C TRP A 708 -11.26 -0.90 -35.18
N LYS A 709 -11.38 0.33 -35.70
CA LYS A 709 -10.24 1.10 -36.24
C LYS A 709 -9.26 1.53 -35.15
N ILE A 710 -9.77 1.87 -33.96
CA ILE A 710 -8.93 2.22 -32.81
C ILE A 710 -8.15 1.00 -32.33
N LEU A 711 -8.81 -0.15 -32.19
CA LEU A 711 -8.13 -1.41 -31.84
C LEU A 711 -7.05 -1.77 -32.86
N LYS A 712 -7.32 -1.57 -34.16
CA LYS A 712 -6.33 -1.83 -35.21
C LYS A 712 -5.12 -0.90 -35.13
N ALA A 713 -5.35 0.40 -34.95
CA ALA A 713 -4.27 1.38 -34.77
C ALA A 713 -3.44 1.11 -33.50
N ARG A 714 -4.07 0.61 -32.43
CA ARG A 714 -3.41 0.22 -31.18
C ARG A 714 -2.62 -1.08 -31.29
N ALA A 715 -3.10 -2.06 -32.04
CA ALA A 715 -2.36 -3.30 -32.29
C ALA A 715 -1.15 -3.08 -33.22
N GLU A 716 -1.19 -2.05 -34.07
CA GLU A 716 -0.07 -1.63 -34.91
C GLU A 716 0.97 -0.77 -34.14
N ASP A 717 0.66 -0.35 -32.91
CA ASP A 717 1.56 0.44 -32.05
C ASP A 717 2.50 -0.49 -31.25
N PRO A 718 3.83 -0.49 -31.52
CA PRO A 718 4.79 -1.33 -30.79
C PRO A 718 4.95 -0.96 -29.32
N ALA A 719 4.45 0.21 -28.86
CA ALA A 719 4.45 0.61 -27.47
C ALA A 719 3.26 0.08 -26.66
N CYS A 720 2.25 -0.52 -27.30
CA CYS A 720 1.05 -1.02 -26.63
C CYS A 720 1.32 -2.37 -25.94
N PRO A 721 1.19 -2.48 -24.60
CA PRO A 721 1.31 -3.76 -23.93
C PRO A 721 0.18 -4.71 -24.35
N PRO A 722 0.47 -6.00 -24.63
CA PRO A 722 -0.54 -6.99 -25.02
C PRO A 722 -1.69 -7.13 -23.99
N GLU A 723 -1.43 -6.83 -22.71
CA GLU A 723 -2.42 -6.89 -21.63
C GLU A 723 -3.46 -5.78 -21.72
N THR A 724 -3.02 -4.56 -22.07
CA THR A 724 -3.90 -3.42 -22.30
C THR A 724 -4.77 -3.68 -23.53
N LEU A 725 -4.16 -4.21 -24.61
CA LEU A 725 -4.87 -4.56 -25.83
C LEU A 725 -5.92 -5.66 -25.58
N ARG A 726 -5.60 -6.68 -24.77
CA ARG A 726 -6.58 -7.71 -24.33
C ARG A 726 -7.80 -7.11 -23.64
N ALA A 727 -7.59 -6.25 -22.64
CA ALA A 727 -8.68 -5.65 -21.87
C ALA A 727 -9.57 -4.76 -22.74
N GLU A 728 -8.96 -4.00 -23.65
CA GLU A 728 -9.70 -3.18 -24.62
C GLU A 728 -10.51 -4.03 -25.60
N ILE A 729 -9.92 -5.09 -26.18
CA ILE A 729 -10.63 -5.99 -27.10
C ILE A 729 -11.80 -6.68 -26.39
N ALA A 730 -11.59 -7.23 -25.18
CA ALA A 730 -12.64 -7.89 -24.42
C ALA A 730 -13.79 -6.94 -24.08
N ARG A 731 -13.47 -5.68 -23.72
CA ARG A 731 -14.46 -4.63 -23.48
C ARG A 731 -15.24 -4.29 -24.75
N THR A 732 -14.57 -4.10 -25.89
CA THR A 732 -15.20 -3.77 -27.17
C THR A 732 -16.09 -4.91 -27.69
N LEU A 733 -15.66 -6.17 -27.57
CA LEU A 733 -16.47 -7.34 -27.94
C LEU A 733 -17.73 -7.48 -27.07
N ARG A 734 -17.64 -7.09 -25.79
CA ARG A 734 -18.80 -7.09 -24.86
C ARG A 734 -19.78 -5.97 -25.17
N GLU A 735 -19.28 -4.78 -25.53
CA GLU A 735 -20.09 -3.62 -25.89
C GLU A 735 -20.75 -3.77 -27.28
N HIS A 736 -20.20 -4.61 -28.15
CA HIS A 736 -20.70 -4.89 -29.50
C HIS A 736 -20.94 -6.40 -29.72
N PRO A 737 -22.04 -6.97 -29.21
CA PRO A 737 -22.28 -8.41 -29.23
C PRO A 737 -22.70 -8.98 -30.60
N ALA A 738 -22.84 -8.15 -31.64
CA ALA A 738 -23.27 -8.59 -32.96
C ALA A 738 -22.06 -9.12 -33.76
N PRO A 739 -22.02 -10.43 -34.11
CA PRO A 739 -20.91 -10.99 -34.87
C PRO A 739 -20.82 -10.40 -36.28
N GLY A 740 -19.59 -10.15 -36.72
CA GLY A 740 -19.23 -9.59 -38.02
C GLY A 740 -17.71 -9.69 -38.24
N ALA A 741 -17.22 -9.38 -39.44
CA ALA A 741 -15.82 -9.65 -39.82
C ALA A 741 -14.77 -9.04 -38.86
N ASP A 742 -14.99 -7.82 -38.36
CA ASP A 742 -14.11 -7.20 -37.37
C ASP A 742 -14.22 -7.89 -35.99
N TRP A 743 -15.44 -8.28 -35.58
CA TRP A 743 -15.67 -9.04 -34.35
C TRP A 743 -14.95 -10.39 -34.39
N ASP A 744 -15.07 -11.15 -35.48
CA ASP A 744 -14.41 -12.43 -35.68
C ASP A 744 -12.88 -12.29 -35.65
N THR A 745 -12.36 -11.21 -36.25
CA THR A 745 -10.91 -10.93 -36.27
C THR A 745 -10.36 -10.74 -34.86
N TRP A 746 -11.03 -9.92 -34.04
CA TRP A 746 -10.57 -9.61 -32.69
C TRP A 746 -10.88 -10.69 -31.67
N ALA A 747 -12.00 -11.41 -31.82
CA ALA A 747 -12.29 -12.57 -30.99
C ALA A 747 -11.27 -13.71 -31.25
N ASN A 748 -10.88 -13.92 -32.51
CA ASN A 748 -9.80 -14.83 -32.86
C ASN A 748 -8.43 -14.36 -32.38
N TRP A 749 -8.21 -13.04 -32.28
CA TRP A 749 -7.00 -12.50 -31.67
C TRP A 749 -6.91 -12.88 -30.19
N LEU A 750 -8.00 -12.70 -29.41
CA LEU A 750 -8.05 -13.13 -28.01
C LEU A 750 -7.86 -14.64 -27.84
N LEU A 751 -8.51 -15.44 -28.70
CA LEU A 751 -8.37 -16.89 -28.68
C LEU A 751 -6.91 -17.33 -28.90
N LYS A 752 -6.22 -16.72 -29.89
CA LYS A 752 -4.81 -16.99 -30.15
C LYS A 752 -3.93 -16.51 -29.02
N ASP A 753 -4.16 -15.33 -28.47
CA ASP A 753 -3.39 -14.81 -27.34
C ASP A 753 -3.51 -15.71 -26.10
N ALA A 754 -4.73 -16.12 -25.74
CA ALA A 754 -4.98 -17.07 -24.66
C ALA A 754 -4.21 -18.39 -24.86
N TRP A 755 -4.24 -18.92 -26.09
CA TRP A 755 -3.50 -20.13 -26.46
C TRP A 755 -1.98 -19.98 -26.30
N HIS A 756 -1.40 -18.86 -26.75
CA HIS A 756 0.04 -18.62 -26.64
C HIS A 756 0.51 -18.39 -25.19
N ARG A 757 -0.38 -17.86 -24.34
CA ARG A 757 -0.12 -17.71 -22.90
C ARG A 757 -0.28 -19.01 -22.10
N ASN A 758 -0.63 -20.12 -22.75
CA ASN A 758 -1.00 -21.39 -22.11
C ASN A 758 -2.23 -21.29 -21.18
N ALA A 759 -3.13 -20.34 -21.46
CA ALA A 759 -4.44 -20.19 -20.78
C ALA A 759 -5.49 -21.01 -21.57
N PHE A 760 -5.37 -22.33 -21.50
CA PHE A 760 -6.19 -23.28 -22.27
C PHE A 760 -7.65 -23.30 -21.82
N LEU A 761 -7.94 -23.04 -20.54
CA LEU A 761 -9.31 -22.87 -20.05
C LEU A 761 -9.97 -21.61 -20.62
N GLU A 762 -9.23 -20.50 -20.70
CA GLU A 762 -9.72 -19.27 -21.32
C GLU A 762 -10.04 -19.51 -22.81
N ALA A 763 -9.13 -20.20 -23.53
CA ALA A 763 -9.35 -20.58 -24.93
C ALA A 763 -10.59 -21.49 -25.11
N SER A 764 -10.81 -22.47 -24.23
CA SER A 764 -11.94 -23.39 -24.30
C SER A 764 -13.30 -22.75 -24.01
N LEU A 765 -13.31 -21.64 -23.26
CA LEU A 765 -14.51 -20.82 -23.05
C LEU A 765 -14.79 -19.87 -24.23
N LEU A 766 -13.74 -19.42 -24.93
CA LEU A 766 -13.84 -18.49 -26.06
C LEU A 766 -14.23 -19.19 -27.37
N ALA A 767 -13.62 -20.33 -27.70
CA ALA A 767 -13.83 -21.01 -28.97
C ALA A 767 -15.32 -21.35 -29.28
N PRO A 768 -16.13 -21.88 -28.34
CA PRO A 768 -17.56 -22.13 -28.58
C PRO A 768 -18.37 -20.86 -28.86
N ARG A 769 -17.96 -19.71 -28.29
CA ARG A 769 -18.64 -18.42 -28.46
C ARG A 769 -18.37 -17.76 -29.80
N ILE A 770 -17.21 -18.04 -30.40
CA ILE A 770 -16.86 -17.61 -31.75
C ILE A 770 -17.54 -18.52 -32.79
N GLY A 771 -17.73 -19.80 -32.44
CA GLY A 771 -18.41 -20.78 -33.29
C GLY A 771 -17.54 -21.20 -34.48
N PRO A 772 -18.11 -21.42 -35.68
CA PRO A 772 -17.36 -22.00 -36.81
C PRO A 772 -16.26 -21.09 -37.38
N ALA A 773 -16.26 -19.81 -37.03
CA ALA A 773 -15.23 -18.85 -37.41
C ALA A 773 -13.98 -18.89 -36.48
N ALA A 774 -13.98 -19.75 -35.46
CA ALA A 774 -12.88 -19.88 -34.53
C ALA A 774 -11.61 -20.44 -35.20
N ALA A 775 -10.46 -19.84 -34.91
CA ALA A 775 -9.15 -20.27 -35.41
C ALA A 775 -8.68 -21.60 -34.78
N LEU A 776 -9.28 -22.00 -33.65
CA LEU A 776 -9.06 -23.27 -32.97
C LEU A 776 -10.43 -23.91 -32.69
N SER A 777 -10.55 -25.23 -32.88
CA SER A 777 -11.80 -25.93 -32.62
C SER A 777 -12.09 -26.01 -31.11
N PRO A 778 -13.36 -25.98 -30.70
CA PRO A 778 -13.75 -26.17 -29.30
C PRO A 778 -13.17 -27.44 -28.69
N ALA A 779 -13.21 -28.56 -29.41
CA ALA A 779 -12.66 -29.84 -28.95
C ALA A 779 -11.14 -29.77 -28.73
N LEU A 780 -10.38 -29.15 -29.64
CA LEU A 780 -8.94 -28.97 -29.48
C LEU A 780 -8.60 -28.16 -28.22
N THR A 781 -9.36 -27.08 -27.98
CA THR A 781 -9.15 -26.25 -26.80
C THR A 781 -9.53 -26.94 -25.50
N ALA A 782 -10.60 -27.74 -25.50
CA ALA A 782 -11.04 -28.52 -24.35
C ALA A 782 -10.05 -29.65 -24.00
N ALA A 783 -9.47 -30.31 -25.01
CA ALA A 783 -8.48 -31.36 -24.82
C ALA A 783 -7.17 -30.85 -24.18
N ALA A 784 -6.83 -29.57 -24.32
CA ALA A 784 -5.65 -28.97 -23.70
C ALA A 784 -5.87 -28.51 -22.24
N VAL A 785 -7.13 -28.39 -21.78
CA VAL A 785 -7.46 -27.92 -20.42
C VAL A 785 -6.76 -28.71 -19.31
N PRO A 786 -6.66 -30.06 -19.34
CA PRO A 786 -5.96 -30.86 -18.30
C PRO A 786 -4.54 -30.40 -17.98
N VAL A 787 -3.84 -29.80 -18.96
CA VAL A 787 -2.50 -29.24 -18.78
C VAL A 787 -2.54 -28.07 -17.78
N GLU A 788 -3.57 -27.23 -17.81
CA GLU A 788 -3.73 -26.08 -16.91
C GLU A 788 -4.54 -26.42 -15.66
N HIS A 789 -5.66 -27.12 -15.82
CA HIS A 789 -6.64 -27.43 -14.77
C HIS A 789 -7.25 -28.82 -14.94
N GLY A 790 -7.61 -29.47 -13.84
CA GLY A 790 -8.37 -30.72 -13.85
C GLY A 790 -8.49 -31.32 -12.45
N PRO A 791 -9.05 -32.54 -12.31
CA PRO A 791 -9.50 -33.41 -13.39
C PRO A 791 -10.71 -32.83 -14.13
N THR A 792 -10.73 -32.98 -15.45
CA THR A 792 -11.73 -32.40 -16.35
C THR A 792 -12.85 -33.38 -16.70
N GLY A 793 -12.63 -34.68 -16.50
CA GLY A 793 -13.65 -35.72 -16.63
C GLY A 793 -14.31 -35.75 -18.01
N GLU A 794 -15.65 -35.67 -18.04
CA GLU A 794 -16.45 -35.75 -19.27
C GLU A 794 -16.05 -34.73 -20.34
N LEU A 795 -15.57 -33.54 -19.95
CA LEU A 795 -15.12 -32.51 -20.89
C LEU A 795 -13.99 -33.02 -21.79
N LEU A 796 -12.99 -33.70 -21.19
CA LEU A 796 -11.89 -34.30 -21.94
C LEU A 796 -12.39 -35.48 -22.78
N PHE A 797 -13.25 -36.32 -22.22
CA PHE A 797 -13.78 -37.48 -22.94
C PHE A 797 -14.53 -37.08 -24.22
N TYR A 798 -15.44 -36.10 -24.14
CA TYR A 798 -16.17 -35.62 -25.31
C TYR A 798 -15.28 -34.89 -26.32
N ALA A 799 -14.31 -34.12 -25.84
CA ALA A 799 -13.32 -33.50 -26.72
C ALA A 799 -12.53 -34.56 -27.50
N ILE A 800 -12.12 -35.63 -26.83
CA ILE A 800 -11.39 -36.73 -27.46
C ILE A 800 -12.25 -37.47 -28.47
N ALA A 801 -13.49 -37.80 -28.14
CA ALA A 801 -14.42 -38.46 -29.06
C ALA A 801 -14.57 -37.68 -30.39
N GLU A 802 -14.51 -36.34 -30.35
CA GLU A 802 -14.51 -35.50 -31.55
C GLU A 802 -13.14 -35.52 -32.28
N LEU A 803 -12.03 -35.34 -31.55
CA LEU A 803 -10.68 -35.25 -32.12
C LEU A 803 -10.11 -36.58 -32.62
N VAL A 804 -10.66 -37.70 -32.19
CA VAL A 804 -10.27 -39.06 -32.62
C VAL A 804 -10.42 -39.21 -34.14
N THR A 805 -11.42 -38.55 -34.75
CA THR A 805 -11.61 -38.52 -36.21
C THR A 805 -10.84 -37.40 -36.92
N GLY A 806 -10.09 -36.59 -36.15
CA GLY A 806 -9.34 -35.43 -36.62
C GLY A 806 -7.96 -35.76 -37.18
N SER A 807 -7.18 -34.70 -37.44
CA SER A 807 -5.81 -34.82 -37.95
C SER A 807 -4.84 -35.46 -36.92
N PRO A 808 -3.71 -36.05 -37.35
CA PRO A 808 -2.70 -36.57 -36.42
C PRO A 808 -2.18 -35.54 -35.40
N LEU A 809 -2.12 -34.26 -35.79
CA LEU A 809 -1.69 -33.15 -34.91
C LEU A 809 -2.72 -32.85 -33.80
N GLU A 810 -4.01 -32.93 -34.11
CA GLU A 810 -5.08 -32.79 -33.13
C GLU A 810 -5.13 -33.98 -32.16
N ARG A 811 -4.92 -35.20 -32.66
CA ARG A 811 -4.77 -36.41 -31.84
C ARG A 811 -3.55 -36.32 -30.91
N ALA A 812 -2.45 -35.69 -31.34
CA ALA A 812 -1.29 -35.46 -30.49
C ALA A 812 -1.60 -34.51 -29.31
N VAL A 813 -2.39 -33.45 -29.54
CA VAL A 813 -2.85 -32.56 -28.44
C VAL A 813 -3.80 -33.29 -27.48
N ALA A 814 -4.68 -34.13 -28.01
CA ALA A 814 -5.54 -35.00 -27.20
C ALA A 814 -4.73 -35.97 -26.31
N LEU A 815 -3.65 -36.54 -26.85
CA LEU A 815 -2.73 -37.40 -26.11
C LEU A 815 -2.02 -36.63 -24.99
N VAL A 816 -1.56 -35.41 -25.25
CA VAL A 816 -0.97 -34.52 -24.24
C VAL A 816 -1.96 -34.21 -23.11
N GLY A 817 -3.20 -33.87 -23.45
CA GLY A 817 -4.28 -33.68 -22.47
C GLY A 817 -4.53 -34.91 -21.62
N THR A 818 -4.50 -36.08 -22.25
CA THR A 818 -4.67 -37.38 -21.58
C THR A 818 -3.55 -37.66 -20.58
N ILE A 819 -2.29 -37.41 -20.96
CA ILE A 819 -1.14 -37.55 -20.07
C ILE A 819 -1.27 -36.59 -18.88
N ALA A 820 -1.66 -35.34 -19.13
CA ALA A 820 -1.85 -34.35 -18.07
C ALA A 820 -2.98 -34.72 -17.10
N GLU A 821 -4.12 -35.21 -17.59
CA GLU A 821 -5.23 -35.69 -16.77
C GLU A 821 -4.79 -36.83 -15.83
N LEU A 822 -3.99 -37.77 -16.34
CA LEU A 822 -3.50 -38.92 -15.56
C LEU A 822 -2.38 -38.55 -14.59
N LEU A 823 -1.32 -37.88 -15.07
CA LEU A 823 -0.13 -37.58 -14.25
C LEU A 823 -0.34 -36.41 -13.30
N LEU A 824 -0.90 -35.29 -13.78
CA LEU A 824 -0.97 -34.06 -13.00
C LEU A 824 -2.25 -33.99 -12.17
N ARG A 825 -3.34 -34.60 -12.65
CA ARG A 825 -4.67 -34.46 -12.05
C ARG A 825 -5.17 -35.74 -11.37
N GLY A 826 -4.64 -36.91 -11.76
CA GLY A 826 -5.08 -38.19 -11.24
C GLY A 826 -6.51 -38.56 -11.65
N GLY A 827 -6.99 -38.04 -12.78
CA GLY A 827 -8.33 -38.32 -13.28
C GLY A 827 -8.41 -39.64 -14.04
N GLU A 828 -9.26 -40.56 -13.59
CA GLU A 828 -9.45 -41.88 -14.23
C GLU A 828 -9.94 -41.80 -15.68
N THR A 829 -10.62 -40.71 -16.05
CA THR A 829 -11.10 -40.47 -17.42
C THR A 829 -9.97 -40.43 -18.44
N GLY A 830 -8.74 -40.13 -18.02
CA GLY A 830 -7.56 -40.23 -18.87
C GLY A 830 -7.30 -41.65 -19.39
N VAL A 831 -7.68 -42.71 -18.66
CA VAL A 831 -7.52 -44.09 -19.14
C VAL A 831 -8.50 -44.39 -20.28
N LEU A 832 -9.74 -43.91 -20.15
CA LEU A 832 -10.78 -44.03 -21.18
C LEU A 832 -10.39 -43.24 -22.43
N ALA A 833 -9.93 -42.00 -22.23
CA ALA A 833 -9.36 -41.12 -23.24
C ALA A 833 -8.22 -41.78 -24.03
N TYR A 834 -7.25 -42.40 -23.34
CA TYR A 834 -6.16 -43.12 -23.97
C TYR A 834 -6.66 -44.32 -24.80
N THR A 835 -7.63 -45.07 -24.28
CA THR A 835 -8.21 -46.23 -24.96
C THR A 835 -8.93 -45.82 -26.24
N GLU A 836 -9.68 -44.70 -26.20
CA GLU A 836 -10.38 -44.16 -27.37
C GLU A 836 -9.39 -43.67 -28.44
N LEU A 837 -8.30 -43.01 -28.04
CA LEU A 837 -7.24 -42.53 -28.96
C LEU A 837 -6.43 -43.67 -29.60
N THR A 838 -6.31 -44.82 -28.92
CA THR A 838 -5.50 -45.98 -29.36
C THR A 838 -6.33 -47.12 -29.95
N GLY A 839 -7.64 -46.95 -30.04
CA GLY A 839 -8.58 -47.95 -30.57
C GLY A 839 -8.28 -48.39 -32.01
N ALA A 840 -8.49 -49.69 -32.28
CA ALA A 840 -8.19 -50.32 -33.57
C ALA A 840 -8.97 -49.74 -34.76
N ASP A 841 -10.15 -49.14 -34.52
CA ASP A 841 -11.02 -48.58 -35.56
C ASP A 841 -10.54 -47.21 -36.09
N VAL A 842 -9.54 -46.58 -35.45
CA VAL A 842 -9.09 -45.20 -35.72
C VAL A 842 -7.67 -45.14 -36.30
N GLY A 843 -7.13 -46.27 -36.76
CA GLY A 843 -5.77 -46.35 -37.30
C GLY A 843 -4.66 -46.36 -36.25
N GLY A 844 -4.98 -46.52 -34.95
CA GLY A 844 -4.01 -46.68 -33.87
C GLY A 844 -3.06 -45.48 -33.68
N LEU A 845 -1.85 -45.75 -33.16
CA LEU A 845 -0.80 -44.75 -32.93
C LEU A 845 -0.18 -44.18 -34.23
N ASP A 846 -0.66 -44.57 -35.41
CA ASP A 846 -0.09 -44.14 -36.69
C ASP A 846 -0.21 -42.62 -36.87
N GLY A 847 0.95 -41.96 -37.01
CA GLY A 847 1.10 -40.52 -37.18
C GLY A 847 1.22 -39.71 -35.88
N MET A 848 1.20 -40.33 -34.71
CA MET A 848 1.48 -39.66 -33.43
C MET A 848 2.98 -39.68 -33.08
N PRO A 849 3.48 -38.72 -32.29
CA PRO A 849 4.87 -38.74 -31.86
C PRO A 849 5.18 -39.98 -31.00
N PRO A 850 6.21 -40.78 -31.35
CA PRO A 850 6.45 -42.08 -30.74
C PRO A 850 6.84 -41.97 -29.27
N THR A 851 7.68 -41.00 -28.91
CA THR A 851 8.14 -40.83 -27.51
C THR A 851 7.00 -40.39 -26.59
N TRP A 852 6.06 -39.58 -27.12
CA TRP A 852 4.85 -39.18 -26.40
C TRP A 852 3.86 -40.33 -26.23
N SER A 853 3.80 -41.27 -27.17
CA SER A 853 2.97 -42.47 -27.09
C SER A 853 3.49 -43.42 -26.01
N GLU A 854 4.82 -43.64 -25.96
CA GLU A 854 5.47 -44.43 -24.90
C GLU A 854 5.28 -43.77 -23.51
N LEU A 855 5.36 -42.44 -23.44
CA LEU A 855 5.09 -41.70 -22.20
C LEU A 855 3.64 -41.88 -21.73
N ALA A 856 2.67 -41.89 -22.65
CA ALA A 856 1.27 -42.13 -22.33
C ALA A 856 1.02 -43.55 -21.80
N GLU A 857 1.65 -44.55 -22.40
CA GLU A 857 1.58 -45.94 -21.93
C GLU A 857 2.14 -46.08 -20.50
N LEU A 858 3.32 -45.51 -20.25
CA LEU A 858 3.93 -45.48 -18.91
C LEU A 858 3.08 -44.72 -17.89
N THR A 859 2.42 -43.65 -18.32
CA THR A 859 1.50 -42.85 -17.51
C THR A 859 0.27 -43.65 -17.10
N VAL A 860 -0.32 -44.41 -18.02
CA VAL A 860 -1.45 -45.31 -17.74
C VAL A 860 -1.01 -46.40 -16.76
N ALA A 861 0.15 -47.03 -16.99
CA ALA A 861 0.68 -48.05 -16.08
C ALA A 861 0.95 -47.49 -14.67
N TYR A 862 1.51 -46.28 -14.57
CA TYR A 862 1.69 -45.58 -13.30
C TYR A 862 0.34 -45.34 -12.60
N HIS A 863 -0.64 -44.78 -13.31
CA HIS A 863 -1.93 -44.45 -12.73
C HIS A 863 -2.70 -45.69 -12.25
N GLN A 864 -2.61 -46.82 -12.97
CA GLN A 864 -3.22 -48.09 -12.56
C GLN A 864 -2.64 -48.65 -11.25
N ILE A 865 -1.38 -48.34 -10.94
CA ILE A 865 -0.72 -48.77 -9.69
C ILE A 865 -0.92 -47.75 -8.57
N ALA A 866 -0.74 -46.46 -8.87
CA ALA A 866 -0.72 -45.39 -7.88
C ALA A 866 -2.12 -44.81 -7.57
N LEU A 867 -3.07 -44.92 -8.50
CA LEU A 867 -4.45 -44.38 -8.43
C LEU A 867 -4.55 -42.91 -8.01
N THR A 868 -3.46 -42.16 -8.16
CA THR A 868 -3.30 -40.80 -7.64
C THR A 868 -2.45 -39.97 -8.60
N ALA A 869 -2.61 -38.65 -8.53
CA ALA A 869 -1.75 -37.73 -9.24
C ALA A 869 -0.30 -37.85 -8.75
N LEU A 870 0.65 -37.55 -9.61
CA LEU A 870 2.06 -37.51 -9.27
C LEU A 870 2.31 -36.34 -8.29
N PRO A 871 2.96 -36.58 -7.12
CA PRO A 871 3.16 -35.55 -6.12
C PRO A 871 4.30 -34.60 -6.53
N MET A 872 4.03 -33.74 -7.52
CA MET A 872 5.02 -32.83 -8.13
C MET A 872 5.68 -31.90 -7.11
N HIS A 873 4.97 -31.53 -6.04
CA HIS A 873 5.51 -30.71 -4.96
C HIS A 873 6.58 -31.45 -4.12
N LEU A 874 6.41 -32.76 -3.88
CA LEU A 874 7.42 -33.56 -3.18
C LEU A 874 8.66 -33.74 -4.04
N LEU A 875 8.48 -34.00 -5.34
CA LEU A 875 9.56 -34.17 -6.30
C LEU A 875 10.34 -32.86 -6.53
N ALA A 876 9.65 -31.72 -6.60
CA ALA A 876 10.31 -30.42 -6.66
C ALA A 876 11.13 -30.13 -5.38
N GLY A 877 10.56 -30.47 -4.21
CA GLY A 877 11.26 -30.35 -2.94
C GLY A 877 12.47 -31.28 -2.82
N GLU A 878 12.46 -32.44 -3.47
CA GLU A 878 13.61 -33.36 -3.54
C GLU A 878 14.75 -32.79 -4.42
N VAL A 879 14.42 -32.24 -5.59
CA VAL A 879 15.39 -31.58 -6.47
C VAL A 879 16.02 -30.36 -5.80
N GLU A 880 15.23 -29.57 -5.09
CA GLU A 880 15.72 -28.41 -4.33
C GLU A 880 16.61 -28.85 -3.16
N HIS A 881 16.22 -29.92 -2.47
CA HIS A 881 16.99 -30.50 -1.37
C HIS A 881 18.35 -31.06 -1.84
N SER A 882 18.39 -31.81 -2.94
CA SER A 882 19.64 -32.28 -3.55
C SER A 882 20.51 -31.11 -4.03
N SER A 883 19.91 -30.06 -4.61
CA SER A 883 20.64 -28.85 -5.00
C SER A 883 21.23 -28.10 -3.80
N GLN A 884 20.54 -28.10 -2.66
CA GLN A 884 21.01 -27.51 -1.42
C GLN A 884 22.17 -28.32 -0.81
N ALA A 885 22.10 -29.66 -0.85
CA ALA A 885 23.20 -30.54 -0.43
C ALA A 885 24.47 -30.30 -1.27
N ASP A 886 24.33 -30.23 -2.59
CA ASP A 886 25.44 -29.95 -3.52
C ASP A 886 26.07 -28.57 -3.23
N ARG A 887 25.23 -27.57 -2.91
CA ARG A 887 25.69 -26.22 -2.57
C ARG A 887 26.50 -26.20 -1.27
N ILE A 888 26.00 -26.84 -0.21
CA ILE A 888 26.70 -26.93 1.09
C ILE A 888 28.04 -27.65 0.91
N THR A 889 28.05 -28.78 0.19
CA THR A 889 29.26 -29.54 -0.14
C THR A 889 30.29 -28.66 -0.87
N LYS A 890 29.85 -27.88 -1.86
CA LYS A 890 30.73 -26.98 -2.61
C LYS A 890 31.30 -25.86 -1.73
N GLN A 891 30.51 -25.27 -0.85
CA GLN A 891 30.97 -24.23 0.07
C GLN A 891 32.03 -24.76 1.06
N TRP A 892 31.87 -26.01 1.53
CA TRP A 892 32.87 -26.70 2.33
C TRP A 892 34.20 -26.90 1.57
N GLN A 893 34.14 -27.28 0.30
CA GLN A 893 35.32 -27.43 -0.56
C GLN A 893 36.01 -26.08 -0.84
N GLU A 894 35.25 -25.02 -1.09
CA GLU A 894 35.77 -23.65 -1.28
C GLU A 894 36.44 -23.11 0.01
N LEU A 895 35.89 -23.43 1.18
CA LEU A 895 36.52 -23.10 2.47
C LEU A 895 37.84 -23.86 2.66
N ALA A 896 37.88 -25.16 2.33
CA ALA A 896 39.12 -25.94 2.38
C ALA A 896 40.19 -25.40 1.43
N GLU A 897 39.83 -25.03 0.20
CA GLU A 897 40.75 -24.44 -0.76
C GLU A 897 41.32 -23.10 -0.26
N ARG A 898 40.48 -22.24 0.33
CA ARG A 898 40.93 -20.98 0.96
C ARG A 898 41.88 -21.24 2.13
N ALA A 899 41.57 -22.22 2.99
CA ALA A 899 42.41 -22.59 4.11
C ALA A 899 43.77 -23.14 3.64
N GLN A 900 43.80 -23.98 2.60
CA GLN A 900 45.04 -24.50 1.97
C GLN A 900 45.89 -23.38 1.37
N ASN A 901 45.26 -22.46 0.63
CA ASN A 901 45.94 -21.29 0.06
C ASN A 901 46.52 -20.39 1.15
N PHE A 902 45.82 -20.28 2.29
CA PHE A 902 46.31 -19.57 3.45
C PHE A 902 47.54 -20.26 4.05
N THR A 903 47.54 -21.59 4.25
CA THR A 903 48.69 -22.36 4.75
C THR A 903 49.92 -22.25 3.85
N ALA A 904 49.72 -22.17 2.53
CA ALA A 904 50.79 -22.05 1.54
C ALA A 904 51.51 -20.69 1.55
N SER A 905 50.93 -19.65 2.18
CA SER A 905 51.42 -18.26 2.12
C SER A 905 52.61 -17.91 3.04
N ARG A 906 53.30 -18.94 3.57
CA ARG A 906 54.46 -18.87 4.49
C ARG A 906 55.59 -17.93 4.08
N GLN A 907 55.78 -17.69 2.78
CA GLN A 907 56.90 -16.88 2.24
C GLN A 907 56.71 -15.36 2.36
N SER A 908 55.54 -14.88 2.78
CA SER A 908 55.23 -13.44 2.86
C SER A 908 55.76 -12.72 4.11
N PHE A 909 56.29 -13.46 5.09
CA PHE A 909 56.71 -12.89 6.39
C PHE A 909 58.22 -12.60 6.48
N GLY A 910 58.56 -11.30 6.48
CA GLY A 910 59.94 -10.79 6.60
C GLY A 910 60.53 -10.75 8.02
N PHE A 911 59.80 -11.20 9.05
CA PHE A 911 60.21 -11.09 10.46
C PHE A 911 59.85 -12.36 11.26
N ALA A 912 60.63 -12.64 12.31
CA ALA A 912 60.58 -13.91 13.05
C ALA A 912 59.25 -14.15 13.80
N SER A 913 58.62 -13.10 14.33
CA SER A 913 57.35 -13.25 15.07
C SER A 913 56.16 -13.60 14.18
N GLY A 914 56.11 -13.08 12.94
CA GLY A 914 55.06 -13.42 11.98
C GLY A 914 55.16 -14.87 11.48
N ARG A 915 56.39 -15.38 11.31
CA ARG A 915 56.61 -16.79 10.96
C ARG A 915 56.17 -17.73 12.06
N TYR A 916 56.49 -17.42 13.32
CA TYR A 916 56.07 -18.22 14.46
C TYR A 916 54.54 -18.27 14.58
N VAL A 917 53.85 -17.13 14.49
CA VAL A 917 52.38 -17.09 14.52
C VAL A 917 51.77 -17.92 13.39
N HIS A 918 52.30 -17.80 12.17
CA HIS A 918 51.83 -18.57 11.03
C HIS A 918 52.08 -20.08 11.20
N GLU A 919 53.24 -20.48 11.71
CA GLU A 919 53.60 -21.89 11.98
C GLU A 919 52.72 -22.49 13.09
N THR A 920 52.41 -21.74 14.16
CA THR A 920 51.51 -22.20 15.23
C THR A 920 50.05 -22.30 14.78
N LEU A 921 49.58 -21.37 13.93
CA LEU A 921 48.22 -21.44 13.36
C LEU A 921 48.05 -22.61 12.39
N CYS A 922 49.13 -23.03 11.73
CA CYS A 922 49.16 -24.11 10.74
C CYS A 922 49.73 -25.42 11.31
N GLU A 923 49.76 -25.56 12.64
CA GLU A 923 50.23 -26.78 13.29
C GLU A 923 49.28 -27.96 12.98
N ALA A 924 49.84 -29.15 12.80
CA ALA A 924 49.06 -30.36 12.57
C ALA A 924 48.11 -30.62 13.75
N GLY A 925 46.82 -30.84 13.46
CA GLY A 925 45.77 -30.94 14.49
C GLY A 925 45.27 -29.60 15.04
N GLY A 926 45.69 -28.47 14.48
CA GLY A 926 45.10 -27.15 14.73
C GLY A 926 43.82 -26.91 13.91
N PHE A 927 43.05 -25.87 14.25
CA PHE A 927 41.75 -25.63 13.62
C PHE A 927 41.79 -25.44 12.08
N LEU A 928 42.88 -24.92 11.51
CA LEU A 928 43.02 -24.80 10.05
C LEU A 928 43.21 -26.16 9.36
N ASP A 929 43.94 -27.08 9.99
CA ASP A 929 44.17 -28.44 9.49
C ASP A 929 42.88 -29.28 9.57
N THR A 930 42.16 -29.16 10.69
CA THR A 930 40.83 -29.76 10.86
C THR A 930 39.82 -29.16 9.87
N MET A 931 39.86 -27.85 9.61
CA MET A 931 38.99 -27.18 8.64
C MET A 931 39.22 -27.68 7.20
N ILE A 932 40.48 -27.90 6.81
CA ILE A 932 40.82 -28.48 5.51
C ILE A 932 40.30 -29.91 5.41
N THR A 933 40.48 -30.72 6.46
CA THR A 933 40.05 -32.12 6.50
C THR A 933 38.52 -32.25 6.37
N VAL A 934 37.77 -31.48 7.16
CA VAL A 934 36.29 -31.45 7.12
C VAL A 934 35.78 -30.90 5.79
N GLY A 935 36.39 -29.83 5.28
CA GLY A 935 35.96 -29.19 4.04
C GLY A 935 36.23 -30.02 2.78
N LEU A 936 37.34 -30.76 2.71
CA LEU A 936 37.61 -31.69 1.60
C LEU A 936 36.64 -32.87 1.58
N ALA A 937 36.15 -33.30 2.75
CA ALA A 937 35.11 -34.30 2.88
C ALA A 937 33.69 -33.75 2.66
N GLY A 938 33.55 -32.50 2.18
CA GLY A 938 32.24 -31.91 1.87
C GLY A 938 31.37 -31.61 3.10
N GLY A 939 31.99 -31.44 4.27
CA GLY A 939 31.29 -31.28 5.55
C GLY A 939 31.52 -32.42 6.54
N GLY A 940 32.18 -33.50 6.12
CA GLY A 940 32.67 -34.57 7.01
C GLY A 940 31.58 -35.27 7.83
N THR A 941 32.00 -36.05 8.83
CA THR A 941 31.08 -36.62 9.82
C THR A 941 30.71 -35.57 10.87
N GLU A 942 29.57 -35.76 11.54
CA GLU A 942 29.14 -34.94 12.68
C GLU A 942 30.26 -34.76 13.71
N THR A 943 30.95 -35.86 14.05
CA THR A 943 32.11 -35.86 14.95
C THR A 943 33.24 -34.94 14.48
N GLY A 944 33.56 -34.93 13.18
CA GLY A 944 34.60 -34.05 12.64
C GLY A 944 34.22 -32.56 12.69
N ARG A 945 32.92 -32.26 12.56
CA ARG A 945 32.41 -30.88 12.70
C ARG A 945 32.38 -30.41 14.15
N GLU A 946 32.07 -31.29 15.10
CA GLU A 946 32.16 -31.00 16.53
C GLU A 946 33.60 -30.74 16.98
N GLU A 947 34.54 -31.57 16.52
CA GLU A 947 35.98 -31.36 16.75
C GLU A 947 36.45 -30.02 16.19
N LEU A 948 36.03 -29.67 14.97
CA LEU A 948 36.32 -28.36 14.38
C LEU A 948 35.71 -27.23 15.23
N ALA A 949 34.44 -27.32 15.61
CA ALA A 949 33.76 -26.31 16.42
C ALA A 949 34.48 -26.05 17.76
N ALA A 950 34.96 -27.10 18.42
CA ALA A 950 35.70 -27.00 19.68
C ALA A 950 37.08 -26.33 19.54
N LEU A 951 37.69 -26.41 18.35
CA LEU A 951 39.00 -25.80 18.06
C LEU A 951 38.90 -24.35 17.58
N LEU A 952 37.72 -23.89 17.16
CA LEU A 952 37.52 -22.51 16.69
C LEU A 952 37.57 -21.50 17.86
N PRO A 953 38.24 -20.33 17.71
CA PRO A 953 38.42 -19.39 18.83
C PRO A 953 37.13 -18.65 19.24
N ASP A 954 36.67 -18.78 20.50
CA ASP A 954 35.41 -18.18 21.02
C ASP A 954 35.30 -16.63 20.99
N ARG A 955 36.41 -15.90 20.79
CA ARG A 955 36.51 -14.41 20.84
C ARG A 955 37.29 -13.85 19.65
N ASP A 956 37.42 -12.52 19.58
CA ASP A 956 38.20 -11.79 18.55
C ASP A 956 39.53 -12.51 18.25
N ILE A 957 39.73 -12.89 16.98
CA ILE A 957 40.92 -13.58 16.51
C ILE A 957 42.21 -12.81 16.82
N ARG A 958 42.10 -11.51 17.02
CA ARG A 958 43.21 -10.67 17.46
C ARG A 958 43.67 -11.05 18.87
N GLU A 959 42.76 -11.32 19.80
CA GLU A 959 43.08 -11.80 21.16
C GLU A 959 43.76 -13.18 21.12
N TYR A 960 43.30 -14.05 20.22
CA TYR A 960 43.89 -15.37 20.02
C TYR A 960 45.32 -15.28 19.47
N ILE A 961 45.56 -14.44 18.46
CA ILE A 961 46.90 -14.16 17.92
C ILE A 961 47.80 -13.49 18.96
N ASP A 962 47.28 -12.54 19.74
CA ASP A 962 48.01 -11.88 20.84
C ASP A 962 48.49 -12.90 21.88
N LYS A 963 47.65 -13.90 22.21
CA LYS A 963 48.02 -15.00 23.11
C LYS A 963 49.15 -15.85 22.55
N ILE A 964 49.09 -16.23 21.27
CA ILE A 964 50.17 -16.98 20.59
C ILE A 964 51.50 -16.22 20.65
N VAL A 965 51.48 -14.90 20.46
CA VAL A 965 52.69 -14.08 20.54
C VAL A 965 53.18 -13.89 21.97
N ALA A 966 52.27 -13.78 22.95
CA ALA A 966 52.64 -13.70 24.36
C ALA A 966 53.36 -14.96 24.86
N ASP A 967 53.00 -16.13 24.32
CA ASP A 967 53.54 -17.43 24.68
C ASP A 967 54.86 -17.77 23.92
N MET A 968 55.35 -16.88 23.06
CA MET A 968 56.59 -17.09 22.32
C MET A 968 57.82 -17.20 23.25
N PRO A 969 58.67 -18.24 23.13
CA PRO A 969 59.91 -18.37 23.89
C PRO A 969 60.86 -17.19 23.62
N ARG A 970 61.54 -16.69 24.66
CA ARG A 970 62.52 -15.59 24.51
C ARG A 970 63.66 -16.03 23.58
N LEU A 971 63.70 -15.45 22.37
CA LEU A 971 64.86 -15.56 21.48
C LEU A 971 66.12 -14.99 22.15
N PRO A 972 67.29 -15.66 22.06
CA PRO A 972 68.53 -15.17 22.66
C PRO A 972 69.08 -13.98 21.84
N GLY A 973 69.00 -12.77 22.41
CA GLY A 973 69.61 -11.57 21.83
C GLY A 973 69.23 -10.28 22.57
N PRO A 974 70.09 -9.24 22.59
CA PRO A 974 69.89 -8.05 23.41
C PRO A 974 69.02 -7.00 22.70
N ARG A 975 67.73 -7.29 22.44
CA ARG A 975 66.78 -6.27 21.97
C ARG A 975 65.39 -6.51 22.55
N LYS A 976 64.78 -5.40 23.00
CA LYS A 976 63.41 -5.24 23.54
C LYS A 976 62.39 -6.14 22.83
N ARG A 977 61.41 -6.66 23.58
CA ARG A 977 60.14 -7.25 23.08
C ARG A 977 59.74 -6.49 21.81
N GLN A 978 59.85 -7.11 20.63
CA GLN A 978 59.38 -6.48 19.39
C GLN A 978 57.86 -6.41 19.50
N GLN A 979 57.35 -5.22 19.82
CA GLN A 979 55.91 -4.93 19.78
C GLN A 979 55.42 -5.23 18.35
N ILE A 980 54.40 -6.09 18.23
CA ILE A 980 53.76 -6.37 16.95
C ILE A 980 53.26 -5.05 16.37
N GLN A 981 53.69 -4.69 15.16
CA GLN A 981 53.10 -3.58 14.44
C GLN A 981 51.79 -4.05 13.81
N TRP A 982 50.71 -4.03 14.59
CA TRP A 982 49.35 -4.46 14.20
C TRP A 982 48.88 -3.86 12.87
N SER A 983 49.30 -2.64 12.54
CA SER A 983 49.05 -1.99 11.25
C SER A 983 49.43 -2.83 10.01
N ARG A 984 50.38 -3.76 10.14
CA ARG A 984 50.79 -4.68 9.05
C ARG A 984 50.13 -6.07 9.10
N HIS A 985 49.31 -6.34 10.11
CA HIS A 985 48.68 -7.63 10.38
C HIS A 985 47.15 -7.62 10.26
N LEU A 986 46.50 -6.46 10.12
CA LEU A 986 45.05 -6.31 10.02
C LEU A 986 44.47 -7.18 8.89
N ASN A 987 44.99 -7.07 7.67
CA ASN A 987 44.53 -7.88 6.53
C ASN A 987 44.73 -9.39 6.73
N TYR A 988 45.72 -9.80 7.53
CA TYR A 988 45.98 -11.21 7.82
C TYR A 988 45.00 -11.75 8.87
N ALA A 989 44.75 -10.98 9.93
CA ALA A 989 43.78 -11.30 10.97
C ALA A 989 42.34 -11.29 10.43
N ASP A 990 41.99 -10.32 9.58
CA ASP A 990 40.65 -10.20 9.00
C ASP A 990 40.35 -11.36 8.02
N ARG A 991 41.35 -11.84 7.27
CA ARG A 991 41.23 -13.06 6.43
C ARG A 991 41.00 -14.30 7.28
N LEU A 992 41.73 -14.45 8.38
CA LEU A 992 41.55 -15.56 9.32
C LEU A 992 40.16 -15.50 9.98
N ALA A 993 39.70 -14.31 10.34
CA ALA A 993 38.36 -14.09 10.90
C ALA A 993 37.25 -14.47 9.94
N THR A 994 37.39 -14.08 8.68
CA THR A 994 36.43 -14.48 7.64
C THR A 994 36.35 -16.00 7.50
N MET A 995 37.47 -16.72 7.51
CA MET A 995 37.46 -18.19 7.40
C MET A 995 36.85 -18.88 8.64
N VAL A 996 37.09 -18.36 9.84
CA VAL A 996 36.50 -18.89 11.08
C VAL A 996 34.99 -18.65 11.12
N ASP A 997 34.53 -17.49 10.70
CA ASP A 997 33.09 -17.17 10.65
C ASP A 997 32.37 -18.00 9.57
N ASP A 998 32.99 -18.19 8.40
CA ASP A 998 32.47 -19.06 7.35
C ASP A 998 32.38 -20.52 7.82
N ALA A 999 33.39 -21.02 8.55
CA ALA A 999 33.36 -22.36 9.13
C ALA A 999 32.20 -22.54 10.12
N ARG A 1000 31.96 -21.56 11.01
CA ARG A 1000 30.82 -21.60 11.94
C ARG A 1000 29.47 -21.61 11.24
N MET A 1001 29.35 -20.77 10.21
CA MET A 1001 28.14 -20.70 9.40
C MET A 1001 27.87 -22.06 8.76
N LEU A 1002 28.87 -22.66 8.13
CA LEU A 1002 28.72 -23.95 7.46
C LEU A 1002 28.43 -25.11 8.43
N ILE A 1003 29.02 -25.12 9.63
CA ILE A 1003 28.70 -26.13 10.67
C ILE A 1003 27.21 -26.06 11.04
N ARG A 1004 26.70 -24.85 11.29
CA ARG A 1004 25.27 -24.65 11.61
C ARG A 1004 24.37 -25.02 10.43
N ASP A 1005 24.68 -24.52 9.24
CA ASP A 1005 23.85 -24.72 8.06
C ASP A 1005 23.80 -26.21 7.65
N THR A 1006 24.86 -26.98 7.91
CA THR A 1006 24.88 -28.43 7.67
C THR A 1006 24.05 -29.19 8.72
N ALA A 1007 24.13 -28.81 10.00
CA ALA A 1007 23.31 -29.41 11.06
C ALA A 1007 21.80 -29.15 10.85
N GLU A 1008 21.43 -27.92 10.49
CA GLU A 1008 20.04 -27.57 10.16
C GLU A 1008 19.51 -28.34 8.93
N PHE A 1009 20.39 -28.67 7.98
CA PHE A 1009 20.03 -29.46 6.80
C PHE A 1009 19.76 -30.93 7.15
N GLU A 1010 20.62 -31.55 7.98
CA GLU A 1010 20.49 -32.94 8.42
C GLU A 1010 19.27 -33.16 9.34
N ASP A 1011 18.95 -32.20 10.22
CA ASP A 1011 17.75 -32.23 11.06
C ASP A 1011 16.45 -32.21 10.21
N ARG A 1012 16.46 -31.46 9.11
CA ARG A 1012 15.31 -31.38 8.18
C ARG A 1012 15.17 -32.63 7.33
N ASP A 1013 16.27 -33.30 6.99
CA ASP A 1013 16.26 -34.54 6.21
C ASP A 1013 15.71 -35.71 7.04
N SER A 1014 16.11 -35.79 8.31
CA SER A 1014 15.64 -36.78 9.28
C SER A 1014 14.11 -36.74 9.53
N ALA A 1015 13.45 -35.62 9.21
CA ALA A 1015 12.02 -35.41 9.41
C ALA A 1015 11.14 -35.81 8.19
N LYS A 1016 11.73 -36.20 7.05
CA LYS A 1016 10.98 -36.55 5.83
C LYS A 1016 10.59 -38.03 5.80
N GLY A 1017 9.32 -38.32 5.51
CA GLY A 1017 8.85 -39.67 5.24
C GLY A 1017 9.35 -40.22 3.89
N PRO A 1018 9.39 -41.55 3.70
CA PRO A 1018 9.91 -42.17 2.48
C PRO A 1018 9.05 -41.81 1.25
N VAL A 1019 9.70 -41.35 0.19
CA VAL A 1019 9.05 -41.06 -1.10
C VAL A 1019 8.62 -42.39 -1.75
N PRO A 1020 7.39 -42.51 -2.30
CA PRO A 1020 6.94 -43.74 -2.93
C PRO A 1020 7.77 -44.11 -4.16
N VAL A 1021 8.43 -45.27 -4.14
CA VAL A 1021 9.32 -45.82 -5.20
C VAL A 1021 8.62 -46.00 -6.57
N VAL A 1022 7.28 -45.97 -6.59
CA VAL A 1022 6.42 -46.30 -7.74
C VAL A 1022 6.61 -45.37 -8.96
N HIS A 1023 7.09 -44.13 -8.77
CA HIS A 1023 7.27 -43.16 -9.87
C HIS A 1023 8.65 -43.23 -10.57
N LEU A 1024 9.59 -44.05 -10.06
CA LEU A 1024 10.97 -44.12 -10.60
C LEU A 1024 11.06 -44.49 -12.08
N PRO A 1025 10.27 -45.45 -12.62
CA PRO A 1025 10.32 -45.77 -14.05
C PRO A 1025 9.92 -44.57 -14.93
N LEU A 1026 8.91 -43.80 -14.50
CA LEU A 1026 8.44 -42.62 -15.20
C LEU A 1026 9.50 -41.50 -15.17
N ALA A 1027 10.10 -41.24 -14.00
CA ALA A 1027 11.18 -40.26 -13.87
C ALA A 1027 12.41 -40.63 -14.73
N ALA A 1028 12.80 -41.91 -14.74
CA ALA A 1028 13.91 -42.41 -15.55
C ALA A 1028 13.63 -42.25 -17.06
N PHE A 1029 12.40 -42.51 -17.51
CA PHE A 1029 12.01 -42.31 -18.89
C PHE A 1029 12.06 -40.84 -19.30
N VAL A 1030 11.45 -39.95 -18.51
CA VAL A 1030 11.39 -38.51 -18.79
C VAL A 1030 12.79 -37.89 -18.78
N ALA A 1031 13.67 -38.28 -17.85
CA ALA A 1031 15.05 -37.81 -17.82
C ALA A 1031 15.86 -38.26 -19.05
N LYS A 1032 15.71 -39.53 -19.46
CA LYS A 1032 16.45 -40.09 -20.60
C LYS A 1032 16.01 -39.51 -21.96
N HIS A 1033 14.71 -39.27 -22.14
CA HIS A 1033 14.14 -38.84 -23.42
C HIS A 1033 13.71 -37.36 -23.42
N TRP A 1034 14.21 -36.55 -22.47
CA TRP A 1034 13.83 -35.14 -22.32
C TRP A 1034 13.98 -34.32 -23.60
N ASP A 1035 15.16 -34.42 -24.24
CA ASP A 1035 15.47 -33.67 -25.47
C ASP A 1035 14.62 -34.16 -26.66
N GLN A 1036 14.30 -35.45 -26.70
CA GLN A 1036 13.47 -36.05 -27.74
C GLN A 1036 12.00 -35.66 -27.60
N LEU A 1037 11.46 -35.64 -26.37
CA LEU A 1037 10.11 -35.13 -26.08
C LEU A 1037 9.95 -33.67 -26.50
N PHE A 1038 10.97 -32.84 -26.23
CA PHE A 1038 10.98 -31.44 -26.64
C PHE A 1038 11.08 -31.28 -28.17
N SER A 1039 11.93 -32.06 -28.83
CA SER A 1039 12.07 -32.06 -30.29
C SER A 1039 10.80 -32.51 -31.00
N GLU A 1040 10.14 -33.55 -30.50
CA GLU A 1040 8.87 -34.04 -31.04
C GLU A 1040 7.73 -33.03 -30.81
N ALA A 1041 7.70 -32.36 -29.65
CA ALA A 1041 6.74 -31.30 -29.37
C ALA A 1041 6.90 -30.11 -30.32
N ASP A 1042 8.14 -29.66 -30.59
CA ASP A 1042 8.38 -28.54 -31.51
C ASP A 1042 8.04 -28.89 -32.96
N ALA A 1043 8.23 -30.15 -33.37
CA ALA A 1043 7.85 -30.65 -34.69
C ALA A 1043 6.34 -30.61 -34.98
N LEU A 1044 5.48 -30.49 -33.95
CA LEU A 1044 4.03 -30.33 -34.13
C LEU A 1044 3.65 -28.96 -34.75
N GLY A 1045 4.51 -27.95 -34.61
CA GLY A 1045 4.28 -26.58 -35.11
C GLY A 1045 3.15 -25.83 -34.39
N ASP A 1046 2.98 -24.55 -34.72
CA ASP A 1046 1.87 -23.76 -34.19
C ASP A 1046 0.56 -24.09 -34.92
N PRO A 1047 -0.57 -24.24 -34.20
CA PRO A 1047 -0.77 -24.01 -32.76
C PRO A 1047 -0.53 -25.25 -31.86
N TYR A 1048 -0.27 -26.43 -32.42
CA TYR A 1048 -0.32 -27.71 -31.72
C TYR A 1048 0.83 -27.98 -30.73
N ARG A 1049 1.97 -27.31 -30.87
CA ARG A 1049 3.11 -27.46 -29.95
C ARG A 1049 2.88 -26.88 -28.55
N MET A 1050 1.98 -25.91 -28.41
CA MET A 1050 1.84 -25.14 -27.15
C MET A 1050 1.45 -26.00 -25.94
N PRO A 1051 0.42 -26.87 -26.01
CA PRO A 1051 0.07 -27.74 -24.89
C PRO A 1051 1.20 -28.71 -24.50
N ALA A 1052 1.93 -29.23 -25.49
CA ALA A 1052 3.04 -30.17 -25.26
C ALA A 1052 4.20 -29.48 -24.50
N LEU A 1053 4.59 -28.28 -24.93
CA LEU A 1053 5.62 -27.48 -24.26
C LEU A 1053 5.19 -27.05 -22.84
N ALA A 1054 3.91 -26.70 -22.66
CA ALA A 1054 3.36 -26.35 -21.35
C ALA A 1054 3.38 -27.55 -20.38
N LEU A 1055 3.05 -28.76 -20.86
CA LEU A 1055 3.14 -29.98 -20.06
C LEU A 1055 4.60 -30.30 -19.69
N LEU A 1056 5.54 -30.22 -20.64
CA LEU A 1056 6.97 -30.43 -20.34
C LEU A 1056 7.48 -29.44 -19.29
N LYS A 1057 7.06 -28.16 -19.35
CA LYS A 1057 7.43 -27.18 -18.32
C LYS A 1057 7.02 -27.65 -16.92
N GLN A 1058 5.87 -28.29 -16.78
CA GLN A 1058 5.40 -28.84 -15.50
C GLN A 1058 6.15 -30.11 -15.10
N LEU A 1059 6.50 -30.98 -16.05
CA LEU A 1059 7.22 -32.23 -15.78
C LEU A 1059 8.73 -32.05 -15.53
N ARG A 1060 9.26 -30.81 -15.60
CA ARG A 1060 10.68 -30.50 -15.38
C ARG A 1060 11.31 -31.05 -14.09
N PRO A 1061 10.61 -31.14 -12.94
CA PRO A 1061 11.18 -31.77 -11.74
C PRO A 1061 11.59 -33.23 -11.97
N LEU A 1062 10.87 -33.99 -12.81
CA LEU A 1062 11.16 -35.40 -13.09
C LEU A 1062 12.44 -35.62 -13.88
N SER A 1063 12.82 -34.68 -14.76
CA SER A 1063 14.07 -34.80 -15.50
C SER A 1063 15.30 -34.50 -14.64
N ARG A 1064 15.11 -33.88 -13.49
CA ARG A 1064 16.18 -33.47 -12.57
C ARG A 1064 16.33 -34.36 -11.35
N SER A 1065 15.35 -35.21 -11.05
CA SER A 1065 15.35 -36.08 -9.87
C SER A 1065 16.35 -37.25 -9.93
N ARG A 1066 17.14 -37.40 -11.01
CA ARG A 1066 18.22 -38.40 -11.08
C ARG A 1066 19.54 -37.81 -11.61
N LYS A 1067 20.49 -37.59 -10.70
CA LYS A 1067 21.90 -37.96 -10.92
C LYS A 1067 22.13 -39.22 -10.08
N GLU A 1068 22.66 -40.27 -10.69
CA GLU A 1068 22.87 -41.55 -10.01
C GLU A 1068 23.71 -41.40 -8.74
N PRO A 1069 23.38 -42.09 -7.64
CA PRO A 1069 24.34 -42.29 -6.56
C PRO A 1069 25.51 -43.09 -7.14
N HIS A 1070 26.72 -42.54 -7.04
CA HIS A 1070 27.93 -43.32 -7.22
C HIS A 1070 27.87 -44.50 -6.25
N ASP A 1071 27.98 -45.72 -6.80
CA ASP A 1071 28.25 -46.94 -6.04
C ASP A 1071 29.46 -46.69 -5.11
N HIS A 1072 29.19 -46.49 -3.83
CA HIS A 1072 30.17 -46.77 -2.79
C HIS A 1072 30.19 -48.29 -2.60
N PRO A 1073 31.28 -48.99 -2.96
CA PRO A 1073 31.40 -50.40 -2.64
C PRO A 1073 31.50 -50.53 -1.13
N ALA A 1074 30.65 -51.37 -0.56
CA ALA A 1074 30.74 -51.77 0.84
C ALA A 1074 32.14 -52.33 1.13
N ALA A 1075 32.85 -51.67 2.04
CA ALA A 1075 34.01 -52.18 2.76
C ALA A 1075 34.03 -51.56 4.16
#